data_AF-A0A947HG09-F1
#
_entry.id   AF-A0A947HG09-F1
#
_cell.length_a   1.000
_cell.length_b   1.000
_cell.length_c   1.000
_cell.angle_alpha   90.00
_cell.angle_beta   90.00
_cell.angle_gamma   90.00
#
_symmetry.space_group_name_H-M   'P 1'
#
loop_
_entity.id
_entity.type
_entity.pdbx_description
1 polymer ?
#
loop_
_entity_poly.entity_id
_entity_poly.type
_entity_poly.pdbx_seq_one_letter_code
_entity_poly.pdbx_strand_id
1 'polypeptide(L)'
;MFDDLTTRSTATTSPRIAAAIARCVAACAPAIARSVAACAAVFGLLAVATPYAGADPLCAEPNLLVVFDVSGSMGKAVAGTKYTQATDALVAATTTLDDEIRFGLLMFPEPAAGGCGLDPTPQIGFALGNGPKFQSLLVPGGATFWGGPTANHDTPMFQALDAASDLAGLQTVDRRGYVLLVTDGEQDCCKSGDYDGEPDCLPASTTLEPGEAAENVVDLEGVVSGLATAGIRTFVVGFGTKTKADALNKLAVAGTTARPGCNPAQTDLAASDNCYYNAANGTELSTALNAISKLVTAESCDGQDNDCDGDIDEDFPTLGFDCDGDDADLCDFGTTVCSDDTTGVSCDESGQGFSEECDGFDNDCDGKVDETFPTLGSFCDGPDGDACEFGAFVCAPNGLSVVCEETGSSLTELCDGQDNDCDGLEDEDFTKVGSGCDGPDADTCASGTWECAASGLTTVCVETGVGSVELCDDVDNDCDGTTDEGFQDLGDPCDGDDQDLCVNGTIACSASFKSTTCDEPGPGILETCDGDDDDCDEEVDEGTNESLCGSTDLECKSGVCVPIQNDQPGDLDSGDTASFPDVEDNPRNDPDGGATDNPADSQGADVQDQPSNDDTGAGGDSDVGAGVDVNGGGPPTSGFDTTAGTDGGCGCRVTEREHLTPGAVLMLVGLVLLRVRAGRSRRGEPG
;
A
#
# COMPACT_ATOMS: atom_id res chain seq x y z
N MET A 1 53.27 -48.81 25.81
CA MET A 1 53.17 -50.18 25.25
C MET A 1 53.88 -50.17 23.90
N PHE A 2 55.21 -50.10 23.92
CA PHE A 2 56.09 -50.04 22.76
C PHE A 2 57.18 -51.07 22.99
N ASP A 3 56.83 -52.35 22.96
CA ASP A 3 57.81 -53.44 22.92
C ASP A 3 57.24 -54.79 22.44
N ASP A 4 56.13 -54.80 21.68
CA ASP A 4 55.50 -56.07 21.29
C ASP A 4 54.84 -56.05 19.89
N LEU A 5 55.60 -55.62 18.88
CA LEU A 5 55.18 -55.73 17.47
C LEU A 5 56.23 -56.39 16.56
N THR A 6 57.31 -56.94 17.11
CA THR A 6 58.38 -57.59 16.32
C THR A 6 58.21 -59.11 16.14
N THR A 7 57.11 -59.73 16.58
CA THR A 7 56.99 -61.21 16.58
C THR A 7 55.88 -61.80 15.72
N ARG A 8 55.09 -61.01 14.97
CA ARG A 8 54.13 -61.58 14.00
C ARG A 8 54.05 -60.79 12.69
N SER A 9 55.05 -60.96 11.84
CA SER A 9 54.87 -60.84 10.40
C SER A 9 55.82 -61.81 9.69
N THR A 10 55.32 -63.00 9.37
CA THR A 10 55.89 -63.84 8.34
C THR A 10 54.80 -64.18 7.34
N ALA A 11 54.59 -63.30 6.38
CA ALA A 11 54.16 -63.70 5.04
C ALA A 11 54.39 -62.54 4.06
N THR A 12 55.35 -62.75 3.15
CA THR A 12 55.41 -62.15 1.81
C THR A 12 55.46 -60.62 1.71
N THR A 13 56.64 -60.04 1.94
CA THR A 13 57.05 -58.82 1.24
C THR A 13 58.50 -58.97 0.83
N SER A 14 58.78 -58.91 -0.49
CA SER A 14 60.12 -59.09 -1.02
C SER A 14 61.11 -58.08 -0.40
N PRO A 15 62.34 -58.48 -0.01
CA PRO A 15 63.31 -57.62 0.67
C PRO A 15 63.76 -56.39 -0.17
N ARG A 16 63.41 -56.36 -1.46
CA ARG A 16 63.64 -55.20 -2.35
C ARG A 16 62.64 -54.05 -2.13
N ILE A 17 61.42 -54.34 -1.67
CA ILE A 17 60.37 -53.33 -1.45
C ILE A 17 60.62 -52.58 -0.13
N ALA A 18 60.99 -53.30 0.92
CA ALA A 18 61.37 -52.70 2.22
C ALA A 18 62.58 -51.76 2.10
N ALA A 19 63.57 -52.11 1.26
CA ALA A 19 64.75 -51.27 1.02
C ALA A 19 64.44 -50.02 0.19
N ALA A 20 63.43 -50.05 -0.70
CA ALA A 20 63.00 -48.90 -1.49
C ALA A 20 62.21 -47.89 -0.64
N ILE A 21 61.32 -48.37 0.23
CA ILE A 21 60.53 -47.53 1.16
C ILE A 21 61.44 -46.85 2.18
N ALA A 22 62.40 -47.57 2.77
CA ALA A 22 63.36 -47.00 3.73
C ALA A 22 64.22 -45.89 3.12
N ARG A 23 64.59 -45.99 1.84
CA ARG A 23 65.36 -44.96 1.13
C ARG A 23 64.54 -43.72 0.79
N CYS A 24 63.25 -43.89 0.46
CA CYS A 24 62.38 -42.75 0.16
C CYS A 24 62.00 -41.98 1.46
N VAL A 25 61.81 -42.67 2.59
CA VAL A 25 61.59 -42.05 3.90
C VAL A 25 62.81 -41.26 4.40
N ALA A 26 64.03 -41.79 4.20
CA ALA A 26 65.26 -41.11 4.59
C ALA A 26 65.56 -39.83 3.77
N ALA A 27 65.10 -39.78 2.51
CA ALA A 27 65.32 -38.63 1.62
C ALA A 27 64.36 -37.45 1.91
N CYS A 28 63.16 -37.71 2.42
CA CYS A 28 62.15 -36.67 2.72
C CYS A 28 62.20 -36.11 4.15
N ALA A 29 62.92 -36.75 5.08
CA ALA A 29 62.98 -36.34 6.50
C ALA A 29 63.41 -34.87 6.76
N PRO A 30 64.37 -34.26 6.02
CA PRO A 30 64.79 -32.88 6.32
C PRO A 30 63.85 -31.80 5.76
N ALA A 31 62.93 -32.12 4.84
CA ALA A 31 61.96 -31.15 4.31
C ALA A 31 60.72 -31.00 5.22
N ILE A 32 60.28 -32.09 5.87
CA ILE A 32 59.11 -32.11 6.76
C ILE A 32 59.40 -31.33 8.06
N ALA A 33 60.65 -31.37 8.56
CA ALA A 33 61.03 -30.68 9.79
C ALA A 33 61.01 -29.14 9.69
N ARG A 34 61.11 -28.57 8.47
CA ARG A 34 61.08 -27.11 8.25
C ARG A 34 59.66 -26.55 8.11
N SER A 35 58.69 -27.34 7.69
CA SER A 35 57.29 -26.89 7.54
C SER A 35 56.52 -26.87 8.87
N VAL A 36 56.88 -27.76 9.81
CA VAL A 36 56.22 -27.82 11.14
C VAL A 36 56.57 -26.63 12.04
N ALA A 37 57.74 -26.02 11.84
CA ALA A 37 58.14 -24.82 12.59
C ALA A 37 57.47 -23.52 12.09
N ALA A 38 57.00 -23.49 10.84
CA ALA A 38 56.33 -22.33 10.25
C ALA A 38 54.81 -22.29 10.57
N CYS A 39 54.15 -23.44 10.72
CA CYS A 39 52.73 -23.48 11.14
C CYS A 39 52.52 -23.14 12.63
N ALA A 40 53.50 -23.41 13.49
CA ALA A 40 53.37 -23.16 14.93
C ALA A 40 53.43 -21.66 15.31
N ALA A 41 53.90 -20.78 14.42
CA ALA A 41 54.03 -19.35 14.67
C ALA A 41 52.80 -18.52 14.21
N VAL A 42 51.92 -19.10 13.37
CA VAL A 42 50.71 -18.42 12.86
C VAL A 42 49.45 -18.79 13.66
N PHE A 43 49.44 -19.92 14.37
CA PHE A 43 48.32 -20.36 15.22
C PHE A 43 48.40 -19.91 16.69
N GLY A 44 49.27 -18.96 17.01
CA GLY A 44 49.50 -18.49 18.39
C GLY A 44 48.61 -17.35 18.89
N LEU A 45 47.67 -16.83 18.08
CA LEU A 45 46.89 -15.64 18.46
C LEU A 45 45.37 -15.70 18.25
N LEU A 46 44.79 -16.85 17.86
CA LEU A 46 43.35 -17.08 17.92
C LEU A 46 43.09 -18.50 18.45
N ALA A 47 43.19 -18.66 19.76
CA ALA A 47 42.54 -19.74 20.48
C ALA A 47 41.33 -19.14 21.22
N VAL A 48 40.36 -18.65 20.46
CA VAL A 48 38.98 -18.69 20.93
C VAL A 48 38.67 -20.18 20.93
N ALA A 49 38.50 -20.76 22.12
CA ALA A 49 37.94 -22.09 22.24
C ALA A 49 36.59 -22.04 21.53
N THR A 50 36.50 -22.61 20.33
CA THR A 50 35.20 -23.05 19.83
C THR A 50 34.66 -23.97 20.92
N PRO A 51 33.52 -23.68 21.55
CA PRO A 51 32.85 -24.71 22.33
C PRO A 51 32.66 -25.86 21.35
N TYR A 52 33.37 -26.96 21.59
CA TYR A 52 32.93 -28.25 21.10
C TYR A 52 31.48 -28.34 21.55
N ALA A 53 30.55 -28.63 20.64
CA ALA A 53 29.18 -28.99 20.96
C ALA A 53 29.20 -29.93 22.17
N GLY A 54 28.93 -29.38 23.35
CA GLY A 54 28.51 -30.19 24.46
C GLY A 54 27.19 -30.79 24.01
N ALA A 55 26.98 -32.08 24.26
CA ALA A 55 25.65 -32.66 24.11
C ALA A 55 24.65 -31.68 24.72
N ASP A 56 23.68 -31.26 23.92
CA ASP A 56 22.63 -30.37 24.34
C ASP A 56 22.04 -30.93 25.65
N PRO A 57 21.96 -30.14 26.74
CA PRO A 57 21.38 -30.61 27.98
C PRO A 57 19.94 -31.13 27.81
N LEU A 58 19.21 -30.73 26.75
CA LEU A 58 17.84 -31.19 26.47
C LEU A 58 17.76 -32.36 25.49
N CYS A 59 18.87 -32.80 24.92
CA CYS A 59 18.93 -33.98 24.06
C CYS A 59 18.89 -35.27 24.91
N ALA A 60 17.74 -35.49 25.52
CA ALA A 60 17.45 -36.64 26.32
C ALA A 60 15.94 -36.90 26.30
N GLU A 61 15.57 -38.18 26.19
CA GLU A 61 14.17 -38.60 26.03
C GLU A 61 13.24 -37.91 27.05
N PRO A 62 12.13 -37.30 26.62
CA PRO A 62 11.28 -36.49 27.48
C PRO A 62 10.58 -37.34 28.55
N ASN A 63 10.32 -36.71 29.70
CA ASN A 63 9.50 -37.30 30.76
C ASN A 63 8.04 -36.90 30.55
N LEU A 64 7.17 -37.88 30.26
CA LEU A 64 5.73 -37.66 30.13
C LEU A 64 4.98 -38.35 31.28
N LEU A 65 4.39 -37.55 32.17
CA LEU A 65 3.55 -38.07 33.25
C LEU A 65 2.11 -38.22 32.75
N VAL A 66 1.62 -39.45 32.70
CA VAL A 66 0.19 -39.70 32.51
C VAL A 66 -0.53 -39.52 33.84
N VAL A 67 -1.39 -38.52 33.94
CA VAL A 67 -2.29 -38.26 35.08
C VAL A 67 -3.66 -38.82 34.69
N PHE A 68 -3.99 -40.00 35.20
CA PHE A 68 -5.10 -40.82 34.69
C PHE A 68 -6.27 -40.93 35.68
N ASP A 69 -7.44 -40.49 35.21
CA ASP A 69 -8.69 -40.57 35.95
C ASP A 69 -9.22 -42.02 36.05
N VAL A 70 -9.48 -42.44 37.28
CA VAL A 70 -10.11 -43.70 37.67
C VAL A 70 -11.31 -43.50 38.60
N SER A 71 -11.93 -42.32 38.55
CA SER A 71 -13.13 -41.96 39.28
C SER A 71 -14.33 -42.85 38.93
N GLY A 72 -15.41 -42.76 39.71
CA GLY A 72 -16.60 -43.58 39.48
C GLY A 72 -17.25 -43.38 38.10
N SER A 73 -17.09 -42.22 37.46
CA SER A 73 -17.60 -41.94 36.12
C SER A 73 -16.90 -42.77 35.03
N MET A 74 -15.63 -43.12 35.23
CA MET A 74 -14.86 -44.00 34.34
C MET A 74 -15.34 -45.46 34.35
N GLY A 75 -16.12 -45.86 35.36
CA GLY A 75 -16.76 -47.17 35.43
C GLY A 75 -17.99 -47.33 34.52
N LYS A 76 -18.48 -46.24 33.90
CA LYS A 76 -19.71 -46.27 33.08
C LYS A 76 -19.49 -46.98 31.75
N ALA A 77 -20.49 -47.75 31.32
CA ALA A 77 -20.42 -48.55 30.12
C ALA A 77 -20.69 -47.73 28.83
N VAL A 78 -19.77 -47.82 27.87
CA VAL A 78 -19.87 -47.37 26.48
C VAL A 78 -19.24 -48.52 25.67
N ALA A 79 -20.01 -49.36 24.97
CA ALA A 79 -19.51 -50.53 24.20
C ALA A 79 -18.24 -51.23 24.80
N GLY A 80 -18.28 -51.57 26.09
CA GLY A 80 -17.11 -51.73 26.97
C GLY A 80 -17.29 -50.83 28.21
N THR A 81 -16.33 -50.73 29.13
CA THR A 81 -16.29 -49.60 30.09
C THR A 81 -15.35 -48.51 29.55
N LYS A 82 -15.61 -47.25 29.91
CA LYS A 82 -14.67 -46.16 29.59
C LYS A 82 -13.26 -46.51 30.05
N TYR A 83 -13.13 -46.96 31.29
CA TYR A 83 -11.86 -47.43 31.84
C TYR A 83 -11.15 -48.49 30.99
N THR A 84 -11.85 -49.54 30.53
CA THR A 84 -11.21 -50.57 29.68
C THR A 84 -10.69 -49.98 28.37
N GLN A 85 -11.47 -49.11 27.71
CA GLN A 85 -11.03 -48.48 26.48
C GLN A 85 -9.84 -47.54 26.69
N ALA A 86 -9.85 -46.78 27.79
CA ALA A 86 -8.77 -45.86 28.12
C ALA A 86 -7.47 -46.60 28.47
N THR A 87 -7.57 -47.66 29.26
CA THR A 87 -6.42 -48.49 29.64
C THR A 87 -5.84 -49.24 28.44
N ASP A 88 -6.67 -49.77 27.53
CA ASP A 88 -6.19 -50.39 26.29
C ASP A 88 -5.42 -49.39 25.40
N ALA A 89 -5.94 -48.16 25.26
CA ALA A 89 -5.28 -47.10 24.49
C ALA A 89 -3.96 -46.65 25.11
N LEU A 90 -3.93 -46.44 26.44
CA LEU A 90 -2.71 -46.07 27.17
C LEU A 90 -1.63 -47.16 27.10
N VAL A 91 -2.02 -48.44 27.26
CA VAL A 91 -1.08 -49.55 27.13
C VAL A 91 -0.53 -49.63 25.71
N ALA A 92 -1.37 -49.45 24.69
CA ALA A 92 -0.90 -49.47 23.29
C ALA A 92 0.09 -48.32 23.01
N ALA A 93 -0.22 -47.10 23.44
CA ALA A 93 0.66 -45.93 23.27
C ALA A 93 2.00 -46.13 23.99
N THR A 94 1.96 -46.47 25.28
CA THR A 94 3.17 -46.67 26.09
C THR A 94 4.02 -47.86 25.68
N THR A 95 3.45 -48.86 25.01
CA THR A 95 4.22 -49.99 24.45
C THR A 95 4.89 -49.64 23.13
N THR A 96 4.28 -48.74 22.35
CA THR A 96 4.79 -48.36 21.03
C THR A 96 5.94 -47.37 21.12
N LEU A 97 5.93 -46.49 22.13
CA LEU A 97 6.84 -45.35 22.27
C LEU A 97 7.79 -45.50 23.47
N ASP A 98 7.96 -46.73 23.95
CA ASP A 98 8.63 -47.02 25.22
C ASP A 98 10.15 -46.79 25.20
N ASP A 99 10.71 -46.60 24.00
CA ASP A 99 12.09 -46.25 23.71
C ASP A 99 12.30 -44.76 23.37
N GLU A 100 11.22 -44.01 23.08
CA GLU A 100 11.26 -42.58 22.74
C GLU A 100 10.86 -41.69 23.92
N ILE A 101 9.96 -42.16 24.78
CA ILE A 101 9.38 -41.36 25.87
C ILE A 101 9.52 -42.10 27.21
N ARG A 102 9.96 -41.37 28.23
CA ARG A 102 10.05 -41.88 29.61
C ARG A 102 8.71 -41.68 30.31
N PHE A 103 7.82 -42.65 30.15
CA PHE A 103 6.49 -42.57 30.75
C PHE A 103 6.51 -42.69 32.29
N GLY A 104 5.79 -41.80 32.95
CA GLY A 104 5.34 -41.94 34.34
C GLY A 104 3.82 -42.12 34.40
N LEU A 105 3.30 -42.60 35.52
CA LEU A 105 1.86 -42.74 35.75
C LEU A 105 1.50 -42.32 37.17
N LEU A 106 0.58 -41.37 37.26
CA LEU A 106 -0.13 -40.98 38.46
C LEU A 106 -1.63 -41.23 38.22
N MET A 107 -2.25 -42.09 39.02
CA MET A 107 -3.67 -42.41 38.91
C MET A 107 -4.46 -41.73 40.02
N PHE A 108 -5.66 -41.22 39.72
CA PHE A 108 -6.51 -40.53 40.69
C PHE A 108 -8.00 -40.86 40.50
N PRO A 109 -8.80 -40.97 41.58
CA PRO A 109 -8.38 -41.03 42.98
C PRO A 109 -7.70 -42.37 43.31
N GLU A 110 -7.14 -42.48 44.52
CA GLU A 110 -6.59 -43.73 45.02
C GLU A 110 -7.72 -44.77 45.29
N PRO A 111 -7.71 -45.97 44.68
CA PRO A 111 -8.78 -46.95 44.83
C PRO A 111 -8.94 -47.52 46.23
N ALA A 112 -7.88 -47.46 47.03
CA ALA A 112 -7.91 -47.83 48.44
C ALA A 112 -8.41 -46.69 49.33
N ALA A 113 -8.36 -45.45 48.83
CA ALA A 113 -8.92 -44.29 49.51
C ALA A 113 -10.39 -44.08 49.12
N GLY A 114 -11.19 -43.58 50.06
CA GLY A 114 -12.58 -43.18 49.77
C GLY A 114 -12.63 -41.77 49.21
N GLY A 115 -13.55 -41.53 48.26
CA GLY A 115 -13.84 -40.22 47.66
C GLY A 115 -12.64 -39.54 47.00
N CYS A 116 -12.13 -38.44 47.56
CA CYS A 116 -11.04 -37.61 46.99
C CYS A 116 -9.64 -37.90 47.54
N GLY A 117 -9.47 -39.02 48.25
CA GLY A 117 -8.13 -39.44 48.65
C GLY A 117 -7.23 -39.68 47.43
N LEU A 118 -6.02 -39.12 47.51
CA LEU A 118 -4.97 -39.25 46.51
C LEU A 118 -3.71 -39.83 47.18
N ASP A 119 -3.07 -40.78 46.52
CA ASP A 119 -1.65 -41.09 46.77
C ASP A 119 -0.83 -40.15 45.87
N PRO A 120 -0.11 -39.15 46.43
CA PRO A 120 0.66 -38.20 45.63
C PRO A 120 1.89 -38.86 44.98
N THR A 121 2.17 -40.12 45.30
CA THR A 121 3.29 -40.87 44.72
C THR A 121 2.88 -41.48 43.37
N PRO A 122 3.63 -41.24 42.28
CA PRO A 122 3.39 -41.90 41.01
C PRO A 122 3.51 -43.42 41.16
N GLN A 123 2.50 -44.15 40.72
CA GLN A 123 2.48 -45.62 40.75
C GLN A 123 3.51 -46.20 39.77
N ILE A 124 3.87 -45.44 38.74
CA ILE A 124 5.00 -45.72 37.85
C ILE A 124 5.88 -44.47 37.78
N GLY A 125 7.13 -44.58 38.25
CA GLY A 125 8.12 -43.53 38.07
C GLY A 125 8.70 -43.50 36.64
N PHE A 126 9.19 -42.34 36.22
CA PHE A 126 9.73 -42.09 34.88
C PHE A 126 10.87 -43.04 34.51
N ALA A 127 10.66 -43.82 33.46
CA ALA A 127 11.68 -44.65 32.82
C ALA A 127 11.24 -45.06 31.41
N LEU A 128 12.22 -45.34 30.55
CA LEU A 128 11.99 -46.13 29.33
C LEU A 128 11.65 -47.58 29.72
N GLY A 129 10.92 -48.30 28.85
CA GLY A 129 10.59 -49.70 29.09
C GLY A 129 9.43 -49.92 30.10
N ASN A 130 8.59 -48.91 30.35
CA ASN A 130 7.49 -48.93 31.29
C ASN A 130 6.17 -49.49 30.71
N GLY A 131 6.02 -49.70 29.40
CA GLY A 131 4.82 -50.27 28.77
C GLY A 131 4.29 -51.54 29.45
N PRO A 132 5.13 -52.55 29.77
CA PRO A 132 4.70 -53.74 30.52
C PRO A 132 4.17 -53.46 31.94
N LYS A 133 4.63 -52.36 32.58
CA LYS A 133 4.13 -51.95 33.90
C LYS A 133 2.75 -51.32 33.79
N PHE A 134 2.49 -50.51 32.76
CA PHE A 134 1.14 -50.00 32.46
C PHE A 134 0.16 -51.17 32.30
N GLN A 135 0.51 -52.17 31.48
CA GLN A 135 -0.30 -53.37 31.29
C GLN A 135 -0.56 -54.14 32.60
N SER A 136 0.41 -54.20 33.51
CA SER A 136 0.30 -54.94 34.77
C SER A 136 -0.48 -54.19 35.85
N LEU A 137 -0.45 -52.85 35.83
CA LEU A 137 -1.06 -51.97 36.83
C LEU A 137 -2.50 -51.57 36.46
N LEU A 138 -2.76 -51.27 35.18
CA LEU A 138 -4.03 -50.72 34.71
C LEU A 138 -5.08 -51.76 34.32
N VAL A 139 -4.68 -52.96 33.91
CA VAL A 139 -5.63 -53.93 33.33
C VAL A 139 -6.11 -54.91 34.41
N PRO A 140 -7.43 -55.10 34.58
CA PRO A 140 -7.97 -56.09 35.51
C PRO A 140 -7.40 -57.48 35.27
N GLY A 141 -6.82 -58.08 36.31
CA GLY A 141 -6.12 -59.37 36.23
C GLY A 141 -4.61 -59.27 35.98
N GLY A 142 -4.07 -58.05 35.83
CA GLY A 142 -2.64 -57.78 35.87
C GLY A 142 -2.00 -58.13 37.22
N ALA A 143 -0.71 -58.46 37.21
CA ALA A 143 0.00 -58.96 38.40
C ALA A 143 0.07 -57.96 39.56
N THR A 144 0.06 -56.66 39.23
CA THR A 144 0.13 -55.55 40.18
C THR A 144 -1.06 -54.62 39.99
N PHE A 145 -2.21 -55.15 39.57
CA PHE A 145 -3.40 -54.34 39.31
C PHE A 145 -3.73 -53.48 40.52
N TRP A 146 -3.65 -52.16 40.35
CA TRP A 146 -3.73 -51.21 41.46
C TRP A 146 -5.17 -51.01 41.94
N GLY A 147 -6.11 -51.13 41.03
CA GLY A 147 -7.53 -50.91 41.27
C GLY A 147 -8.15 -50.17 40.11
N GLY A 148 -9.47 -50.27 40.01
CA GLY A 148 -10.25 -49.61 38.97
C GLY A 148 -11.35 -48.74 39.57
N PRO A 149 -12.18 -48.13 38.70
CA PRO A 149 -13.23 -47.22 39.13
C PRO A 149 -14.28 -47.91 39.99
N THR A 150 -14.66 -47.25 41.10
CA THR A 150 -15.75 -47.69 41.98
C THR A 150 -16.79 -46.58 42.14
N ALA A 151 -18.02 -46.94 42.53
CA ALA A 151 -19.12 -45.98 42.63
C ALA A 151 -18.94 -44.89 43.71
N ASN A 152 -17.97 -45.06 44.62
CA ASN A 152 -17.71 -44.14 45.73
C ASN A 152 -16.50 -43.23 45.48
N HIS A 153 -15.88 -43.31 44.31
CA HIS A 153 -14.75 -42.48 43.91
C HIS A 153 -15.23 -41.19 43.25
N ASP A 154 -14.75 -40.08 43.80
CA ASP A 154 -14.92 -38.73 43.31
C ASP A 154 -13.71 -38.37 42.40
N THR A 155 -13.62 -37.14 41.89
CA THR A 155 -12.61 -36.75 40.88
C THR A 155 -11.69 -35.65 41.42
N PRO A 156 -10.58 -36.00 42.14
CA PRO A 156 -9.59 -35.05 42.68
C PRO A 156 -8.50 -34.69 41.66
N MET A 157 -8.89 -34.10 40.54
CA MET A 157 -8.02 -33.58 39.50
C MET A 157 -7.07 -32.48 40.00
N PHE A 158 -7.54 -31.54 40.83
CA PHE A 158 -6.69 -30.47 41.39
C PHE A 158 -5.54 -31.06 42.19
N GLN A 159 -5.85 -31.92 43.15
CA GLN A 159 -4.86 -32.56 44.01
C GLN A 159 -3.89 -33.42 43.20
N ALA A 160 -4.36 -34.08 42.14
CA ALA A 160 -3.51 -34.87 41.26
C ALA A 160 -2.53 -34.01 40.46
N LEU A 161 -2.97 -32.86 39.94
CA LEU A 161 -2.11 -31.91 39.22
C LEU A 161 -1.17 -31.16 40.16
N ASP A 162 -1.61 -30.82 41.36
CA ASP A 162 -0.78 -30.21 42.40
C ASP A 162 0.34 -31.18 42.83
N ALA A 163 -0.01 -32.44 43.09
CA ALA A 163 0.98 -33.50 43.35
C ALA A 163 1.93 -33.72 42.16
N ALA A 164 1.45 -33.63 40.92
CA ALA A 164 2.29 -33.70 39.74
C ALA A 164 3.29 -32.53 39.69
N SER A 165 2.87 -31.33 40.07
CA SER A 165 3.72 -30.12 40.07
C SER A 165 4.93 -30.25 40.99
N ASP A 166 4.83 -31.03 42.06
CA ASP A 166 5.93 -31.29 43.01
C ASP A 166 6.88 -32.42 42.58
N LEU A 167 6.63 -33.09 41.45
CA LEU A 167 7.48 -34.20 41.02
C LEU A 167 8.80 -33.71 40.46
N ALA A 168 9.87 -33.98 41.20
CA ALA A 168 11.25 -33.67 40.78
C ALA A 168 11.63 -34.22 39.39
N GLY A 169 10.96 -35.29 38.93
CA GLY A 169 11.18 -35.84 37.58
C GLY A 169 10.60 -35.01 36.44
N LEU A 170 9.65 -34.11 36.71
CA LEU A 170 9.14 -33.15 35.72
C LEU A 170 9.94 -31.85 35.71
N GLN A 171 10.60 -31.52 36.82
CA GLN A 171 11.37 -30.28 37.00
C GLN A 171 12.87 -30.46 36.69
N THR A 172 13.21 -31.40 35.82
CA THR A 172 14.60 -31.69 35.46
C THR A 172 15.13 -30.69 34.46
N VAL A 173 16.36 -30.20 34.66
CA VAL A 173 17.02 -29.30 33.70
C VAL A 173 17.63 -30.03 32.51
N ASP A 174 17.76 -31.36 32.59
CA ASP A 174 18.39 -32.20 31.57
C ASP A 174 17.39 -32.91 30.65
N ARG A 175 16.08 -32.70 30.84
CA ARG A 175 15.01 -33.34 30.06
C ARG A 175 13.76 -32.50 30.07
N ARG A 176 13.05 -32.45 28.94
CA ARG A 176 11.73 -31.84 28.83
C ARG A 176 10.70 -32.61 29.66
N GLY A 177 9.87 -31.88 30.40
CA GLY A 177 8.82 -32.43 31.26
C GLY A 177 7.43 -32.11 30.73
N TYR A 178 6.57 -33.12 30.67
CA TYR A 178 5.20 -32.99 30.16
C TYR A 178 4.21 -33.69 31.08
N VAL A 179 3.01 -33.13 31.18
CA VAL A 179 1.86 -33.76 31.84
C VAL A 179 0.81 -34.08 30.79
N LEU A 180 0.25 -35.29 30.87
CA LEU A 180 -0.89 -35.72 30.08
C LEU A 180 -2.04 -36.05 31.03
N LEU A 181 -3.01 -35.14 31.12
CA LEU A 181 -4.25 -35.36 31.87
C LEU A 181 -5.26 -36.09 30.99
N VAL A 182 -5.71 -37.26 31.44
CA VAL A 182 -6.81 -38.01 30.82
C VAL A 182 -7.94 -38.14 31.82
N THR A 183 -9.04 -37.43 31.57
CA THR A 183 -10.20 -37.33 32.47
C THR A 183 -11.51 -37.45 31.71
N ASP A 184 -12.54 -38.02 32.34
CA ASP A 184 -13.88 -38.11 31.74
C ASP A 184 -14.89 -37.08 32.25
N GLY A 185 -14.44 -36.15 33.09
CA GLY A 185 -15.36 -35.31 33.84
C GLY A 185 -14.77 -34.07 34.49
N GLU A 186 -15.63 -33.51 35.34
CA GLU A 186 -15.45 -32.32 36.16
C GLU A 186 -14.70 -32.68 37.45
N GLN A 187 -13.87 -31.77 37.93
CA GLN A 187 -13.36 -31.81 39.30
C GLN A 187 -14.56 -31.82 40.25
N ASP A 188 -14.63 -32.85 41.09
CA ASP A 188 -15.76 -33.04 42.01
C ASP A 188 -15.23 -33.77 43.23
N CYS A 189 -15.06 -33.07 44.34
CA CYS A 189 -14.64 -33.64 45.64
C CYS A 189 -15.71 -33.63 46.73
N CYS A 190 -16.96 -33.50 46.29
CA CYS A 190 -18.12 -33.27 47.13
C CYS A 190 -18.26 -34.32 48.27
N LYS A 191 -17.98 -35.61 48.08
CA LYS A 191 -18.28 -36.61 49.12
C LYS A 191 -17.20 -36.79 50.20
N SER A 192 -15.99 -36.26 50.06
CA SER A 192 -14.87 -36.72 50.93
C SER A 192 -13.75 -35.75 51.27
N GLY A 193 -13.93 -34.46 51.03
CA GLY A 193 -13.04 -33.44 51.58
C GLY A 193 -12.53 -32.54 50.47
N ASP A 194 -12.62 -31.26 50.77
CA ASP A 194 -12.21 -30.19 49.90
C ASP A 194 -10.71 -29.86 50.13
N TYR A 195 -10.09 -29.20 49.16
CA TYR A 195 -8.66 -28.87 49.17
C TYR A 195 -8.35 -27.42 49.63
N ASP A 196 -9.34 -26.54 49.76
CA ASP A 196 -9.24 -25.13 50.12
C ASP A 196 -9.90 -24.73 51.47
N GLY A 197 -10.61 -25.66 52.11
CA GLY A 197 -11.32 -25.51 53.38
C GLY A 197 -12.80 -25.12 53.28
N GLU A 198 -13.40 -25.04 52.07
CA GLU A 198 -14.80 -24.68 51.86
C GLU A 198 -15.74 -25.89 51.55
N PRO A 199 -17.03 -25.85 51.95
CA PRO A 199 -17.93 -26.98 51.66
C PRO A 199 -18.31 -27.07 50.19
N ASP A 200 -17.72 -28.02 49.46
CA ASP A 200 -17.96 -28.16 48.01
C ASP A 200 -19.41 -28.46 47.59
N CYS A 201 -20.18 -29.09 48.48
CA CYS A 201 -21.52 -29.55 48.19
C CYS A 201 -22.61 -28.62 48.69
N LEU A 202 -23.74 -28.65 47.96
CA LEU A 202 -25.01 -28.23 48.53
C LEU A 202 -25.31 -28.97 49.86
N PRO A 203 -25.86 -28.28 50.88
CA PRO A 203 -26.10 -28.87 52.20
C PRO A 203 -26.90 -30.18 52.16
N ALA A 204 -26.36 -31.24 52.77
CA ALA A 204 -26.92 -32.60 52.78
C ALA A 204 -27.13 -33.21 51.38
N SER A 205 -26.36 -32.78 50.39
CA SER A 205 -26.34 -33.31 49.02
C SER A 205 -24.98 -33.94 48.68
N THR A 206 -24.94 -34.60 47.53
CA THR A 206 -23.71 -35.06 46.85
C THR A 206 -23.58 -34.33 45.51
N THR A 207 -24.11 -33.12 45.44
CA THR A 207 -24.12 -32.28 44.24
C THR A 207 -23.23 -31.09 44.51
N LEU A 208 -22.21 -30.94 43.68
CA LEU A 208 -21.30 -29.80 43.67
C LEU A 208 -22.10 -28.49 43.59
N GLU A 209 -21.75 -27.52 44.44
CA GLU A 209 -22.34 -26.19 44.39
C GLU A 209 -21.93 -25.48 43.08
N PRO A 210 -22.82 -24.74 42.39
CA PRO A 210 -22.44 -24.07 41.14
C PRO A 210 -21.36 -22.98 41.29
N GLY A 211 -21.27 -22.32 42.45
CA GLY A 211 -20.21 -21.36 42.74
C GLY A 211 -18.86 -22.07 42.84
N GLU A 212 -18.85 -23.15 43.62
CA GLU A 212 -17.71 -24.05 43.78
C GLU A 212 -17.22 -24.63 42.44
N ALA A 213 -18.14 -25.11 41.59
CA ALA A 213 -17.78 -25.63 40.28
C ALA A 213 -17.03 -24.60 39.41
N ALA A 214 -17.32 -23.30 39.57
CA ALA A 214 -16.61 -22.24 38.87
C ALA A 214 -15.24 -21.93 39.51
N GLU A 215 -15.12 -22.01 40.83
CA GLU A 215 -13.88 -21.84 41.58
C GLU A 215 -12.88 -22.96 41.29
N ASN A 216 -13.33 -24.22 41.29
CA ASN A 216 -12.52 -25.38 40.89
C ASN A 216 -11.83 -25.19 39.54
N VAL A 217 -12.51 -24.56 38.58
CA VAL A 217 -11.92 -24.26 37.27
C VAL A 217 -10.78 -23.22 37.39
N VAL A 218 -10.96 -22.20 38.23
CA VAL A 218 -9.93 -21.19 38.51
C VAL A 218 -8.72 -21.82 39.22
N ASP A 219 -8.95 -22.72 40.17
CA ASP A 219 -7.86 -23.38 40.89
C ASP A 219 -7.06 -24.33 40.00
N LEU A 220 -7.75 -25.11 39.18
CA LEU A 220 -7.13 -25.96 38.17
C LEU A 220 -6.32 -25.13 37.16
N GLU A 221 -6.87 -24.02 36.67
CA GLU A 221 -6.14 -23.07 35.81
C GLU A 221 -4.89 -22.55 36.52
N GLY A 222 -4.97 -22.25 37.82
CA GLY A 222 -3.84 -21.80 38.64
C GLY A 222 -2.71 -22.81 38.72
N VAL A 223 -3.00 -24.07 39.05
CA VAL A 223 -1.99 -25.15 39.13
C VAL A 223 -1.38 -25.43 37.77
N VAL A 224 -2.19 -25.49 36.71
CA VAL A 224 -1.70 -25.75 35.35
C VAL A 224 -0.86 -24.58 34.83
N SER A 225 -1.23 -23.34 35.14
CA SER A 225 -0.39 -22.16 34.83
C SER A 225 0.92 -22.17 35.60
N GLY A 226 0.92 -22.70 36.83
CA GLY A 226 2.13 -22.94 37.62
C GLY A 226 3.07 -23.94 36.95
N LEU A 227 2.53 -25.05 36.44
CA LEU A 227 3.27 -26.03 35.63
C LEU A 227 3.87 -25.37 34.37
N ALA A 228 3.07 -24.60 33.63
CA ALA A 228 3.54 -23.91 32.42
C ALA A 228 4.66 -22.90 32.74
N THR A 229 4.55 -22.15 33.85
CA THR A 229 5.60 -21.22 34.31
C THR A 229 6.90 -21.95 34.67
N ALA A 230 6.80 -23.21 35.10
CA ALA A 230 7.95 -24.07 35.34
C ALA A 230 8.49 -24.75 34.05
N GLY A 231 7.96 -24.40 32.88
CA GLY A 231 8.34 -24.99 31.59
C GLY A 231 7.71 -26.35 31.31
N ILE A 232 6.70 -26.77 32.10
CA ILE A 232 6.03 -28.07 31.96
C ILE A 232 4.72 -27.87 31.21
N ARG A 233 4.65 -28.34 29.96
CA ARG A 233 3.42 -28.26 29.14
C ARG A 233 2.43 -29.35 29.56
N THR A 234 1.15 -29.01 29.64
CA THR A 234 0.09 -29.91 30.13
C THR A 234 -0.95 -30.20 29.06
N PHE A 235 -0.87 -31.37 28.44
CA PHE A 235 -1.85 -31.86 27.49
C PHE A 235 -3.11 -32.35 28.18
N VAL A 236 -4.26 -31.90 27.68
CA VAL A 236 -5.58 -32.27 28.24
C VAL A 236 -6.34 -33.13 27.24
N VAL A 237 -6.77 -34.31 27.70
CA VAL A 237 -7.63 -35.22 26.94
C VAL A 237 -8.94 -35.43 27.68
N GLY A 238 -10.03 -34.97 27.07
CA GLY A 238 -11.38 -35.21 27.55
C GLY A 238 -11.89 -36.53 26.98
N PHE A 239 -12.23 -37.49 27.85
CA PHE A 239 -12.61 -38.83 27.45
C PHE A 239 -14.12 -39.14 27.64
N GLY A 240 -14.77 -39.58 26.57
CA GLY A 240 -16.18 -39.92 26.55
C GLY A 240 -17.09 -38.73 26.22
N THR A 241 -18.39 -38.89 26.45
CA THR A 241 -19.43 -38.00 25.90
C THR A 241 -20.02 -37.01 26.91
N LYS A 242 -19.43 -36.87 28.10
CA LYS A 242 -19.97 -36.07 29.22
C LYS A 242 -18.90 -35.26 29.96
N THR A 243 -17.85 -34.88 29.26
CA THR A 243 -16.81 -33.98 29.78
C THR A 243 -17.34 -32.55 29.92
N LYS A 244 -16.56 -31.66 30.54
CA LYS A 244 -16.86 -30.23 30.65
C LYS A 244 -15.94 -29.44 29.73
N ALA A 245 -16.44 -29.11 28.53
CA ALA A 245 -15.63 -28.49 27.48
C ALA A 245 -15.01 -27.17 27.96
N ASP A 246 -15.79 -26.34 28.64
CA ASP A 246 -15.35 -25.05 29.20
C ASP A 246 -14.13 -25.21 30.10
N ALA A 247 -14.21 -26.08 31.12
CA ALA A 247 -13.10 -26.33 32.03
C ALA A 247 -11.86 -26.89 31.31
N LEU A 248 -12.05 -27.91 30.46
CA LEU A 248 -10.93 -28.55 29.75
C LEU A 248 -10.27 -27.62 28.71
N ASN A 249 -11.05 -26.75 28.06
CA ASN A 249 -10.52 -25.74 27.13
C ASN A 249 -9.59 -24.77 27.85
N LYS A 250 -10.02 -24.26 29.01
CA LYS A 250 -9.23 -23.38 29.86
C LYS A 250 -7.93 -24.04 30.35
N LEU A 251 -7.99 -25.31 30.74
CA LEU A 251 -6.79 -26.06 31.14
C LEU A 251 -5.80 -26.25 29.99
N ALA A 252 -6.26 -26.56 28.78
CA ALA A 252 -5.37 -26.69 27.63
C ALA A 252 -4.67 -25.36 27.28
N VAL A 253 -5.37 -24.24 27.45
CA VAL A 253 -4.81 -22.89 27.28
C VAL A 253 -3.80 -22.56 28.38
N ALA A 254 -4.17 -22.74 29.65
CA ALA A 254 -3.27 -22.54 30.79
C ALA A 254 -2.03 -23.43 30.71
N GLY A 255 -2.18 -24.64 30.16
CA GLY A 255 -1.12 -25.63 29.99
C GLY A 255 -0.21 -25.40 28.79
N THR A 256 -0.44 -24.34 28.00
CA THR A 256 0.29 -24.02 26.75
C THR A 256 0.26 -25.13 25.70
N THR A 257 -0.83 -25.91 25.67
CA THR A 257 -1.04 -26.98 24.68
C THR A 257 -2.39 -26.84 23.95
N ALA A 258 -2.92 -25.62 23.91
CA ALA A 258 -4.16 -25.34 23.19
C ALA A 258 -3.97 -25.62 21.70
N ARG A 259 -4.94 -26.31 21.09
CA ARG A 259 -4.90 -26.61 19.65
C ARG A 259 -4.95 -25.32 18.81
N PRO A 260 -4.18 -25.21 17.72
CA PRO A 260 -4.23 -24.03 16.85
C PRO A 260 -5.66 -23.74 16.33
N GLY A 261 -6.06 -22.47 16.34
CA GLY A 261 -7.37 -22.03 15.91
C GLY A 261 -8.54 -22.45 16.82
N CYS A 262 -8.25 -22.87 18.06
CA CYS A 262 -9.30 -23.22 19.01
C CYS A 262 -10.00 -22.00 19.62
N ASN A 263 -11.16 -22.25 20.22
CA ASN A 263 -11.95 -21.27 20.96
C ASN A 263 -11.96 -21.62 22.46
N PRO A 264 -11.26 -20.84 23.32
CA PRO A 264 -11.22 -21.07 24.77
C PRO A 264 -12.59 -21.00 25.46
N ALA A 265 -13.55 -20.29 24.88
CA ALA A 265 -14.91 -20.14 25.41
C ALA A 265 -15.89 -21.19 24.87
N GLN A 266 -15.42 -22.19 24.10
CA GLN A 266 -16.26 -23.25 23.56
C GLN A 266 -16.87 -24.10 24.68
N THR A 267 -18.16 -24.40 24.54
CA THR A 267 -18.94 -25.21 25.50
C THR A 267 -19.52 -26.49 24.88
N ASP A 268 -19.54 -26.58 23.54
CA ASP A 268 -19.98 -27.78 22.84
C ASP A 268 -18.83 -28.79 22.75
N LEU A 269 -19.03 -29.95 23.40
CA LEU A 269 -18.11 -31.07 23.35
C LEU A 269 -17.85 -31.55 21.92
N ALA A 270 -18.86 -31.53 21.05
CA ALA A 270 -18.72 -32.04 19.69
C ALA A 270 -18.06 -31.05 18.73
N ALA A 271 -17.74 -29.82 19.18
CA ALA A 271 -17.16 -28.81 18.34
C ALA A 271 -15.70 -29.14 17.96
N SER A 272 -15.33 -28.82 16.71
CA SER A 272 -13.99 -29.09 16.18
C SER A 272 -12.92 -28.14 16.71
N ASP A 273 -13.34 -26.97 17.17
CA ASP A 273 -12.52 -25.87 17.69
C ASP A 273 -12.30 -25.94 19.22
N ASN A 274 -12.52 -27.10 19.85
CA ASN A 274 -12.09 -27.33 21.23
C ASN A 274 -10.54 -27.28 21.34
N CYS A 275 -10.05 -26.58 22.37
CA CYS A 275 -8.62 -26.39 22.67
C CYS A 275 -7.95 -27.65 23.23
N TYR A 276 -8.71 -28.55 23.84
CA TYR A 276 -8.23 -29.85 24.32
C TYR A 276 -8.46 -30.96 23.29
N TYR A 277 -7.88 -32.14 23.51
CA TYR A 277 -8.11 -33.32 22.68
C TYR A 277 -9.38 -34.03 23.15
N ASN A 278 -10.46 -33.93 22.38
CA ASN A 278 -11.70 -34.66 22.68
C ASN A 278 -11.66 -36.07 22.07
N ALA A 279 -11.96 -37.08 22.87
CA ALA A 279 -12.02 -38.48 22.46
C ALA A 279 -13.28 -39.16 23.02
N ALA A 280 -14.26 -39.48 22.17
CA ALA A 280 -15.51 -40.10 22.59
C ALA A 280 -15.41 -41.61 22.88
N ASN A 281 -14.35 -42.27 22.39
CA ASN A 281 -14.12 -43.72 22.49
C ASN A 281 -12.62 -44.05 22.42
N GLY A 282 -12.28 -45.32 22.68
CA GLY A 282 -10.87 -45.78 22.74
C GLY A 282 -10.07 -45.58 21.45
N THR A 283 -10.71 -45.63 20.28
CA THR A 283 -10.03 -45.36 19.00
C THR A 283 -9.63 -43.90 18.89
N GLU A 284 -10.54 -42.98 19.20
CA GLU A 284 -10.26 -41.54 19.19
C GLU A 284 -9.22 -41.17 20.26
N LEU A 285 -9.25 -41.81 21.43
CA LEU A 285 -8.23 -41.64 22.45
C LEU A 285 -6.86 -42.10 21.96
N SER A 286 -6.80 -43.25 21.27
CA SER A 286 -5.54 -43.72 20.67
C SER A 286 -5.00 -42.72 19.64
N THR A 287 -5.88 -42.12 18.83
CA THR A 287 -5.50 -41.05 17.90
C THR A 287 -4.97 -39.82 18.62
N ALA A 288 -5.63 -39.37 19.70
CA ALA A 288 -5.18 -38.24 20.51
C ALA A 288 -3.81 -38.51 21.15
N LEU A 289 -3.63 -39.69 21.76
CA LEU A 289 -2.35 -40.10 22.35
C LEU A 289 -1.23 -40.12 21.31
N ASN A 290 -1.47 -40.67 20.12
CA ASN A 290 -0.48 -40.66 19.05
C ASN A 290 -0.14 -39.23 18.58
N ALA A 291 -1.12 -38.34 18.50
CA ALA A 291 -0.89 -36.94 18.14
C ALA A 291 -0.05 -36.21 19.20
N ILE A 292 -0.40 -36.38 20.48
CA ILE A 292 0.35 -35.80 21.61
C ILE A 292 1.77 -36.37 21.65
N SER A 293 1.93 -37.67 21.42
CA SER A 293 3.23 -38.33 21.42
C SER A 293 4.19 -37.73 20.38
N LYS A 294 3.66 -37.37 19.20
CA LYS A 294 4.44 -36.65 18.18
C LYS A 294 4.83 -35.25 18.64
N LEU A 295 3.95 -34.54 19.34
CA LEU A 295 4.25 -33.19 19.83
C LEU A 295 5.26 -33.16 20.98
N VAL A 296 5.30 -34.20 21.82
CA VAL A 296 6.29 -34.29 22.93
C VAL A 296 7.65 -34.77 22.45
N THR A 297 7.71 -35.44 21.30
CA THR A 297 8.96 -35.90 20.68
C THR A 297 9.47 -34.94 19.61
N ALA A 298 8.60 -34.08 19.06
CA ALA A 298 8.96 -33.13 18.02
C ALA A 298 10.06 -32.16 18.45
N GLU A 299 10.76 -31.67 17.44
CA GLU A 299 11.61 -30.50 17.53
C GLU A 299 10.81 -29.28 17.96
N SER A 300 11.47 -28.43 18.73
CA SER A 300 11.02 -27.08 19.03
C SER A 300 11.99 -26.13 18.37
N CYS A 301 11.51 -25.02 17.80
CA CYS A 301 12.37 -24.01 17.22
C CYS A 301 12.97 -23.18 18.36
N ASP A 302 14.04 -23.67 18.98
CA ASP A 302 14.69 -23.00 20.11
C ASP A 302 16.22 -23.03 20.02
N GLY A 303 16.76 -23.44 18.86
CA GLY A 303 18.20 -23.55 18.63
C GLY A 303 18.83 -24.74 19.33
N GLN A 304 18.03 -25.71 19.78
CA GLN A 304 18.46 -26.93 20.47
C GLN A 304 17.94 -28.17 19.73
N ASP A 305 18.75 -29.21 19.68
CA ASP A 305 18.39 -30.54 19.14
C ASP A 305 17.49 -31.25 20.16
N ASN A 306 16.18 -31.21 19.94
CA ASN A 306 15.16 -31.56 20.92
C ASN A 306 14.83 -33.07 20.90
N ASP A 307 14.97 -33.72 19.76
CA ASP A 307 14.61 -35.10 19.44
C ASP A 307 15.84 -36.02 19.31
N CYS A 308 17.03 -35.42 19.41
CA CYS A 308 18.33 -36.08 19.39
C CYS A 308 18.72 -36.76 18.08
N ASP A 309 18.20 -36.30 16.95
CA ASP A 309 18.59 -36.84 15.66
C ASP A 309 19.98 -36.34 15.19
N GLY A 310 20.47 -35.26 15.80
CA GLY A 310 21.78 -34.67 15.59
C GLY A 310 21.79 -33.41 14.71
N ASP A 311 20.65 -33.03 14.17
CA ASP A 311 20.42 -31.74 13.52
C ASP A 311 19.70 -30.77 14.52
N ILE A 312 19.64 -29.48 14.20
CA ILE A 312 19.04 -28.46 15.08
C ILE A 312 17.92 -27.77 14.30
N ASP A 313 16.72 -27.72 14.89
CA ASP A 313 15.52 -27.07 14.34
C ASP A 313 15.17 -27.52 12.89
N GLU A 314 15.48 -28.75 12.51
CA GLU A 314 15.39 -29.25 11.11
C GLU A 314 13.95 -29.49 10.63
N ASP A 315 13.00 -29.63 11.56
CA ASP A 315 11.57 -29.69 11.26
C ASP A 315 10.97 -28.32 10.86
N PHE A 316 11.76 -27.25 10.89
CA PHE A 316 11.37 -25.89 10.48
C PHE A 316 12.05 -25.53 9.14
N PRO A 317 11.58 -26.07 8.00
CA PRO A 317 12.31 -26.02 6.73
C PRO A 317 12.48 -24.61 6.16
N THR A 318 11.70 -23.64 6.65
CA THR A 318 11.82 -22.24 6.26
C THR A 318 12.75 -21.46 7.16
N LEU A 319 13.16 -21.97 8.33
CA LEU A 319 14.01 -21.23 9.28
C LEU A 319 15.28 -20.71 8.60
N GLY A 320 15.54 -19.41 8.77
CA GLY A 320 16.67 -18.72 8.14
C GLY A 320 16.47 -18.39 6.66
N PHE A 321 15.28 -18.59 6.09
CA PHE A 321 14.95 -18.11 4.74
C PHE A 321 14.48 -16.67 4.79
N ASP A 322 14.71 -15.98 3.68
CA ASP A 322 14.18 -14.65 3.43
C ASP A 322 12.64 -14.68 3.54
N CYS A 323 12.07 -13.65 4.15
CA CYS A 323 10.64 -13.45 4.27
C CYS A 323 10.29 -11.98 4.13
N ASP A 324 9.02 -11.76 3.82
CA ASP A 324 8.35 -10.48 3.66
C ASP A 324 7.15 -10.57 4.61
N GLY A 325 7.04 -9.64 5.56
CA GLY A 325 6.05 -9.69 6.62
C GLY A 325 4.65 -9.32 6.13
N ASP A 326 3.91 -8.59 6.97
CA ASP A 326 2.52 -8.18 6.69
C ASP A 326 2.42 -6.73 6.16
N ASP A 327 3.54 -6.09 5.82
CA ASP A 327 3.56 -4.77 5.21
C ASP A 327 3.36 -4.84 3.68
N ALA A 328 3.21 -3.66 3.09
CA ALA A 328 2.84 -3.49 1.68
C ALA A 328 3.97 -2.85 0.88
N ASP A 329 5.19 -2.84 1.43
CA ASP A 329 6.35 -2.43 0.68
C ASP A 329 6.72 -3.52 -0.37
N LEU A 330 7.78 -3.29 -1.13
CA LEU A 330 8.23 -4.23 -2.16
C LEU A 330 9.57 -4.89 -1.76
N CYS A 331 9.87 -4.92 -0.46
CA CYS A 331 11.16 -5.30 0.11
C CYS A 331 11.15 -6.70 0.75
N ASP A 332 11.63 -7.74 0.05
CA ASP A 332 11.90 -9.06 0.66
C ASP A 332 13.23 -9.05 1.48
N PHE A 333 13.27 -8.48 2.71
CA PHE A 333 14.51 -8.43 3.54
C PHE A 333 14.39 -8.94 4.98
N GLY A 334 13.23 -9.49 5.36
CA GLY A 334 13.11 -10.22 6.61
C GLY A 334 13.83 -11.56 6.56
N THR A 335 14.17 -12.11 7.72
CA THR A 335 14.60 -13.50 7.84
C THR A 335 13.67 -14.20 8.80
N THR A 336 13.22 -15.39 8.42
CA THR A 336 12.44 -16.24 9.33
C THR A 336 13.32 -16.67 10.50
N VAL A 337 12.88 -16.32 11.70
CA VAL A 337 13.50 -16.72 12.97
C VAL A 337 12.51 -17.59 13.74
N CYS A 338 12.97 -18.27 14.78
CA CYS A 338 12.07 -18.99 15.66
C CYS A 338 11.08 -18.02 16.33
N SER A 339 9.80 -18.43 16.38
CA SER A 339 8.78 -17.68 17.10
C SER A 339 9.06 -17.67 18.61
N ASP A 340 8.56 -16.65 19.31
CA ASP A 340 8.71 -16.52 20.77
C ASP A 340 8.20 -17.75 21.55
N ASP A 341 7.22 -18.47 21.01
CA ASP A 341 6.64 -19.67 21.62
C ASP A 341 7.36 -20.98 21.24
N THR A 342 8.42 -20.89 20.42
CA THR A 342 9.26 -22.00 19.92
C THR A 342 8.50 -23.06 19.13
N THR A 343 7.26 -22.79 18.69
CA THR A 343 6.42 -23.76 17.98
C THR A 343 6.45 -23.62 16.46
N GLY A 344 7.11 -22.57 15.97
CA GLY A 344 7.16 -22.25 14.55
C GLY A 344 8.25 -21.23 14.24
N VAL A 345 8.12 -20.62 13.07
CA VAL A 345 8.95 -19.49 12.66
C VAL A 345 8.09 -18.25 12.47
N SER A 346 8.66 -17.08 12.75
CA SER A 346 8.11 -15.76 12.47
C SER A 346 9.08 -14.96 11.62
N CYS A 347 8.57 -14.04 10.80
CA CYS A 347 9.45 -13.15 10.05
C CYS A 347 10.03 -12.07 10.98
N ASP A 348 11.35 -11.92 10.99
CA ASP A 348 12.05 -10.80 11.63
C ASP A 348 12.59 -9.86 10.56
N GLU A 349 12.02 -8.66 10.50
CA GLU A 349 12.28 -7.63 9.49
C GLU A 349 13.27 -6.57 9.98
N SER A 350 13.98 -6.81 11.08
CA SER A 350 14.92 -5.83 11.65
C SER A 350 16.22 -5.63 10.84
N GLY A 351 16.23 -6.01 9.56
CA GLY A 351 17.30 -5.79 8.60
C GLY A 351 17.54 -4.31 8.28
N GLN A 352 18.78 -3.94 7.94
CA GLN A 352 19.08 -2.59 7.49
C GLN A 352 18.68 -2.43 6.04
N GLY A 353 17.73 -1.54 5.75
CA GLY A 353 17.53 -1.05 4.40
C GLY A 353 18.75 -0.29 3.87
N PHE A 354 18.81 -0.15 2.55
CA PHE A 354 19.93 0.50 1.87
C PHE A 354 19.83 2.03 1.98
N SER A 355 20.46 2.77 1.07
CA SER A 355 20.20 4.20 0.96
C SER A 355 19.02 4.37 0.01
N GLU A 356 18.07 5.21 0.38
CA GLU A 356 16.92 5.55 -0.47
C GLU A 356 17.36 6.14 -1.83
N GLU A 357 16.76 5.65 -2.91
CA GLU A 357 16.85 6.21 -4.27
C GLU A 357 15.50 6.87 -4.61
N CYS A 358 15.51 7.91 -5.44
CA CYS A 358 14.30 8.58 -5.92
C CYS A 358 13.77 7.79 -7.13
N ASP A 359 13.11 6.67 -6.89
CA ASP A 359 12.58 5.81 -7.94
C ASP A 359 11.08 5.48 -7.78
N GLY A 360 10.44 6.03 -6.74
CA GLY A 360 9.04 5.79 -6.43
C GLY A 360 8.81 4.47 -5.68
N PHE A 361 9.87 3.84 -5.20
CA PHE A 361 9.85 2.68 -4.33
C PHE A 361 10.58 2.99 -3.01
N ASP A 362 10.20 2.30 -1.95
CA ASP A 362 10.88 2.36 -0.64
C ASP A 362 12.11 1.44 -0.72
N ASN A 363 13.31 2.00 -0.85
CA ASN A 363 14.55 1.23 -1.01
C ASN A 363 15.31 1.04 0.32
N ASP A 364 15.06 1.88 1.30
CA ASP A 364 15.58 1.75 2.66
C ASP A 364 14.58 1.12 3.66
N CYS A 365 13.44 0.68 3.14
CA CYS A 365 12.40 -0.13 3.78
C CYS A 365 12.01 0.47 5.15
N ASP A 366 11.83 1.80 5.20
CA ASP A 366 11.43 2.55 6.41
C ASP A 366 9.91 2.78 6.52
N GLY A 367 9.17 2.28 5.52
CA GLY A 367 7.72 2.39 5.37
C GLY A 367 7.29 3.70 4.71
N LYS A 368 8.21 4.44 4.09
CA LYS A 368 7.95 5.66 3.32
C LYS A 368 8.69 5.58 1.99
N VAL A 369 8.11 6.22 0.98
CA VAL A 369 8.66 6.23 -0.37
C VAL A 369 9.36 7.57 -0.61
N ASP A 370 10.61 7.52 -1.07
CA ASP A 370 11.47 8.65 -1.46
C ASP A 370 11.63 9.74 -0.38
N GLU A 371 11.56 9.41 0.92
CA GLU A 371 11.47 10.38 2.03
C GLU A 371 12.78 11.12 2.31
N THR A 372 13.92 10.61 1.83
CA THR A 372 15.20 11.33 1.85
C THR A 372 15.29 12.45 0.81
N PHE A 373 14.24 12.68 0.00
CA PHE A 373 14.12 13.76 -0.98
C PHE A 373 13.04 14.81 -0.58
N PRO A 374 13.31 15.71 0.39
CA PRO A 374 12.31 16.60 0.99
C PRO A 374 11.55 17.52 0.04
N THR A 375 12.12 17.78 -1.14
CA THR A 375 11.54 18.68 -2.15
C THR A 375 10.73 17.96 -3.20
N LEU A 376 10.74 16.61 -3.25
CA LEU A 376 9.95 15.83 -4.21
C LEU A 376 8.47 16.21 -4.11
N GLY A 377 7.85 16.52 -5.25
CA GLY A 377 6.46 16.98 -5.35
C GLY A 377 6.21 18.43 -4.93
N SER A 378 7.23 19.17 -4.48
CA SER A 378 7.10 20.61 -4.23
C SER A 378 7.16 21.40 -5.54
N PHE A 379 6.51 22.57 -5.56
CA PHE A 379 6.58 23.50 -6.69
C PHE A 379 8.03 23.95 -6.91
N CYS A 380 8.37 24.12 -8.18
CA CYS A 380 9.67 24.60 -8.61
C CYS A 380 9.52 25.53 -9.82
N ASP A 381 10.54 26.34 -10.01
CA ASP A 381 10.74 27.26 -11.11
C ASP A 381 12.03 26.85 -11.83
N GLY A 382 11.96 26.67 -13.15
CA GLY A 382 13.07 26.24 -13.97
C GLY A 382 14.14 27.32 -14.14
N PRO A 383 15.13 27.07 -15.01
CA PRO A 383 16.16 28.06 -15.35
C PRO A 383 15.75 29.00 -16.51
N ASP A 384 14.47 29.31 -16.66
CA ASP A 384 13.96 30.44 -17.42
C ASP A 384 13.96 31.72 -16.56
N GLY A 385 13.71 32.86 -17.22
CA GLY A 385 13.84 34.18 -16.60
C GLY A 385 12.50 34.80 -16.25
N ASP A 386 11.41 34.04 -16.32
CA ASP A 386 10.09 34.48 -15.89
C ASP A 386 9.97 34.35 -14.36
N ALA A 387 8.82 34.75 -13.81
CA ALA A 387 8.59 34.79 -12.37
C ALA A 387 7.55 33.76 -11.91
N CYS A 388 7.25 32.76 -12.74
CA CYS A 388 6.09 31.89 -12.56
C CYS A 388 6.47 30.46 -12.14
N GLU A 389 6.10 30.04 -10.92
CA GLU A 389 6.31 28.66 -10.45
C GLU A 389 5.27 27.68 -11.05
N PHE A 390 5.58 26.99 -12.17
CA PHE A 390 4.69 25.94 -12.75
C PHE A 390 5.30 24.55 -12.86
N GLY A 391 6.51 24.35 -12.34
CA GLY A 391 7.13 23.03 -12.25
C GLY A 391 6.81 22.30 -10.96
N ALA A 392 7.04 20.99 -10.96
CA ALA A 392 7.19 20.20 -9.74
C ALA A 392 8.54 19.49 -9.75
N PHE A 393 9.17 19.39 -8.58
CA PHE A 393 10.32 18.52 -8.43
C PHE A 393 9.88 17.07 -8.62
N VAL A 394 10.43 16.41 -9.62
CA VAL A 394 10.26 14.99 -9.93
C VAL A 394 11.58 14.25 -9.75
N CYS A 395 11.54 12.92 -9.66
CA CYS A 395 12.77 12.14 -9.61
C CYS A 395 13.60 12.30 -10.88
N ALA A 396 14.90 12.52 -10.69
CA ALA A 396 15.84 12.55 -11.78
C ALA A 396 15.97 11.17 -12.43
N PRO A 397 16.27 11.08 -13.74
CA PRO A 397 16.45 9.80 -14.42
C PRO A 397 17.55 8.90 -13.86
N ASN A 398 18.42 9.43 -12.98
CA ASN A 398 19.48 8.68 -12.32
C ASN A 398 19.04 8.08 -10.97
N GLY A 399 17.84 8.37 -10.48
CA GLY A 399 17.35 7.90 -9.18
C GLY A 399 18.06 8.49 -7.96
N LEU A 400 18.96 9.46 -8.10
CA LEU A 400 19.79 9.94 -6.97
C LEU A 400 19.55 11.39 -6.59
N SER A 401 18.56 12.05 -7.21
CA SER A 401 18.24 13.46 -6.99
C SER A 401 16.86 13.78 -7.54
N VAL A 402 16.34 14.97 -7.23
CA VAL A 402 15.16 15.52 -7.90
C VAL A 402 15.54 16.57 -8.94
N VAL A 403 14.74 16.72 -9.99
CA VAL A 403 14.86 17.77 -11.03
C VAL A 403 13.54 18.51 -11.12
N CYS A 404 13.58 19.79 -11.48
CA CYS A 404 12.36 20.53 -11.80
C CYS A 404 11.85 20.10 -13.19
N GLU A 405 10.63 19.56 -13.25
CA GLU A 405 9.93 19.30 -14.52
C GLU A 405 8.75 20.26 -14.66
N GLU A 406 8.77 21.04 -15.73
CA GLU A 406 7.76 22.05 -16.05
C GLU A 406 6.72 21.47 -17.00
N THR A 407 5.50 21.31 -16.51
CA THR A 407 4.36 20.87 -17.33
C THR A 407 3.53 22.09 -17.72
N GLY A 408 3.97 22.82 -18.75
CA GLY A 408 3.28 24.02 -19.21
C GLY A 408 1.92 23.72 -19.87
N SER A 409 0.91 24.51 -19.51
CA SER A 409 -0.06 25.06 -20.46
C SER A 409 -0.23 26.53 -20.10
N SER A 410 0.08 27.45 -21.01
CA SER A 410 -0.19 28.87 -20.85
C SER A 410 -1.64 29.05 -20.42
N LEU A 411 -1.87 29.73 -19.29
CA LEU A 411 -3.21 30.11 -18.89
C LEU A 411 -3.71 31.20 -19.83
N THR A 412 -4.95 31.65 -19.67
CA THR A 412 -5.46 32.80 -20.44
C THR A 412 -5.02 34.06 -19.72
N GLU A 413 -4.37 34.96 -20.46
CA GLU A 413 -3.94 36.27 -19.95
C GLU A 413 -5.13 37.07 -19.40
N LEU A 414 -4.95 37.74 -18.25
CA LEU A 414 -5.91 38.72 -17.73
C LEU A 414 -5.28 40.11 -17.85
N CYS A 415 -6.13 41.09 -18.15
CA CYS A 415 -5.78 42.50 -18.18
C CYS A 415 -5.67 43.01 -16.73
N ASP A 416 -4.59 42.67 -16.02
CA ASP A 416 -4.37 43.09 -14.64
C ASP A 416 -2.98 43.69 -14.35
N GLY A 417 -2.16 43.84 -15.40
CA GLY A 417 -0.81 44.36 -15.33
C GLY A 417 0.20 43.34 -14.79
N GLN A 418 -0.12 42.05 -14.87
CA GLN A 418 0.78 40.94 -14.57
C GLN A 418 0.70 39.91 -15.70
N ASP A 419 1.86 39.36 -16.06
CA ASP A 419 2.00 38.23 -16.97
C ASP A 419 1.34 36.97 -16.36
N ASN A 420 0.10 36.66 -16.76
CA ASN A 420 -0.68 35.55 -16.23
C ASN A 420 -0.58 34.27 -17.07
N ASP A 421 -0.23 34.42 -18.36
CA ASP A 421 0.05 33.29 -19.24
C ASP A 421 1.55 32.92 -19.33
N CYS A 422 2.40 33.75 -18.71
CA CYS A 422 3.83 33.58 -18.51
C CYS A 422 4.60 33.48 -19.82
N ASP A 423 4.25 34.33 -20.78
CA ASP A 423 4.95 34.49 -22.05
C ASP A 423 6.08 35.55 -22.02
N GLY A 424 6.22 36.25 -20.89
CA GLY A 424 7.23 37.27 -20.63
C GLY A 424 6.78 38.70 -20.94
N LEU A 425 5.50 38.91 -21.26
CA LEU A 425 4.88 40.20 -21.51
C LEU A 425 3.70 40.42 -20.53
N GLU A 426 3.31 41.67 -20.31
CA GLU A 426 2.17 42.00 -19.45
C GLU A 426 0.99 42.43 -20.35
N ASP A 427 -0.18 41.84 -20.17
CA ASP A 427 -1.45 42.16 -20.84
C ASP A 427 -1.41 42.15 -22.40
N GLU A 428 -0.54 41.37 -23.03
CA GLU A 428 -0.27 41.40 -24.48
C GLU A 428 -1.46 40.96 -25.35
N ASP A 429 -2.30 40.08 -24.83
CA ASP A 429 -3.58 39.73 -25.44
C ASP A 429 -4.60 40.90 -25.46
N PHE A 430 -4.38 41.95 -24.66
CA PHE A 430 -5.21 43.14 -24.54
C PHE A 430 -4.61 44.35 -25.28
N THR A 431 -4.25 44.15 -26.55
CA THR A 431 -3.62 45.12 -27.48
C THR A 431 -4.17 46.56 -27.53
N LYS A 432 -5.37 46.82 -26.99
CA LYS A 432 -5.98 48.15 -26.97
C LYS A 432 -5.55 48.99 -25.76
N VAL A 433 -5.10 48.37 -24.67
CA VAL A 433 -4.72 49.08 -23.43
C VAL A 433 -3.69 50.16 -23.74
N GLY A 434 -3.93 51.37 -23.24
CA GLY A 434 -3.08 52.54 -23.48
C GLY A 434 -3.29 53.25 -24.83
N SER A 435 -4.16 52.73 -25.71
CA SER A 435 -4.55 53.42 -26.96
C SER A 435 -5.72 54.37 -26.72
N GLY A 436 -5.79 55.45 -27.52
CA GLY A 436 -6.90 56.39 -27.49
C GLY A 436 -8.24 55.74 -27.85
N CYS A 437 -9.32 56.17 -27.20
CA CYS A 437 -10.67 55.68 -27.40
C CYS A 437 -11.69 56.81 -27.36
N ASP A 438 -12.87 56.53 -27.88
CA ASP A 438 -14.03 57.42 -27.93
C ASP A 438 -15.20 56.65 -27.34
N GLY A 439 -15.90 57.25 -26.38
CA GLY A 439 -17.01 56.66 -25.66
C GLY A 439 -18.26 56.44 -26.52
N PRO A 440 -19.40 56.07 -25.90
CA PRO A 440 -20.67 55.89 -26.59
C PRO A 440 -21.48 57.20 -26.80
N ASP A 441 -20.84 58.36 -26.72
CA ASP A 441 -21.37 59.68 -27.09
C ASP A 441 -21.32 59.94 -28.61
N ALA A 442 -21.92 61.05 -29.02
CA ALA A 442 -22.19 61.38 -30.42
C ALA A 442 -21.30 62.53 -30.94
N ASP A 443 -20.36 63.00 -30.12
CA ASP A 443 -19.30 63.90 -30.53
C ASP A 443 -18.28 63.16 -31.41
N THR A 444 -17.39 63.91 -32.06
CA THR A 444 -16.46 63.37 -33.08
C THR A 444 -15.02 63.30 -32.54
N CYS A 445 -14.84 63.40 -31.22
CA CYS A 445 -13.57 63.69 -30.57
C CYS A 445 -13.14 62.59 -29.60
N ALA A 446 -12.18 61.74 -30.01
CA ALA A 446 -11.62 60.68 -29.16
C ALA A 446 -10.95 61.22 -27.88
N SER A 447 -11.70 61.24 -26.77
CA SER A 447 -11.33 61.91 -25.51
C SER A 447 -11.00 60.95 -24.35
N GLY A 448 -10.77 59.67 -24.64
CA GLY A 448 -10.45 58.64 -23.64
C GLY A 448 -9.23 57.78 -23.95
N THR A 449 -8.87 56.93 -23.00
CA THR A 449 -7.86 55.85 -23.15
C THR A 449 -8.48 54.51 -22.76
N TRP A 450 -8.16 53.46 -23.52
CA TRP A 450 -8.52 52.09 -23.13
C TRP A 450 -7.71 51.67 -21.90
N GLU A 451 -8.42 51.30 -20.83
CA GLU A 451 -7.85 50.76 -19.59
C GLU A 451 -8.41 49.36 -19.34
N CYS A 452 -7.75 48.58 -18.48
CA CYS A 452 -8.29 47.30 -18.04
C CYS A 452 -9.56 47.53 -17.22
N ALA A 453 -10.62 46.77 -17.54
CA ALA A 453 -11.82 46.78 -16.72
C ALA A 453 -11.52 46.15 -15.35
N ALA A 454 -12.26 46.55 -14.32
CA ALA A 454 -12.06 46.03 -12.95
C ALA A 454 -12.22 44.51 -12.81
N SER A 455 -12.75 43.82 -13.82
CA SER A 455 -12.85 42.36 -13.87
C SER A 455 -11.58 41.66 -14.36
N GLY A 456 -10.62 42.38 -14.95
CA GLY A 456 -9.42 41.81 -15.58
C GLY A 456 -9.68 41.03 -16.88
N LEU A 457 -10.94 40.84 -17.29
CA LEU A 457 -11.27 39.98 -18.45
C LEU A 457 -11.50 40.77 -19.76
N THR A 458 -11.57 42.10 -19.69
CA THR A 458 -11.93 42.97 -20.82
C THR A 458 -11.29 44.35 -20.65
N THR A 459 -11.18 45.12 -21.74
CA THR A 459 -10.81 46.55 -21.69
C THR A 459 -12.05 47.45 -21.68
N VAL A 460 -11.98 48.59 -21.01
CA VAL A 460 -13.01 49.64 -20.99
C VAL A 460 -12.41 50.99 -21.43
N CYS A 461 -13.17 51.79 -22.16
CA CYS A 461 -12.76 53.16 -22.50
C CYS A 461 -13.03 54.08 -21.31
N VAL A 462 -12.00 54.77 -20.83
CA VAL A 462 -12.10 55.75 -19.74
C VAL A 462 -11.82 57.14 -20.30
N GLU A 463 -12.81 58.01 -20.22
CA GLU A 463 -12.75 59.36 -20.77
C GLU A 463 -12.31 60.37 -19.73
N THR A 464 -11.35 61.21 -20.11
CA THR A 464 -10.90 62.33 -19.30
C THR A 464 -11.31 63.60 -20.02
N GLY A 465 -12.54 64.07 -19.78
CA GLY A 465 -13.08 65.27 -20.42
C GLY A 465 -12.20 66.49 -20.15
N VAL A 466 -11.41 66.88 -21.15
CA VAL A 466 -10.75 68.18 -21.21
C VAL A 466 -10.80 68.68 -22.65
N GLY A 467 -11.99 69.15 -23.04
CA GLY A 467 -12.15 69.99 -24.20
C GLY A 467 -11.29 71.26 -24.12
N SER A 468 -10.91 71.77 -25.29
CA SER A 468 -10.12 73.00 -25.39
C SER A 468 -11.00 74.25 -25.25
N VAL A 469 -10.68 75.38 -25.88
CA VAL A 469 -11.58 76.56 -25.89
C VAL A 469 -12.26 76.58 -27.24
N GLU A 470 -13.58 76.69 -27.26
CA GLU A 470 -14.37 76.71 -28.49
C GLU A 470 -13.88 77.77 -29.50
N LEU A 471 -13.67 77.34 -30.74
CA LEU A 471 -13.40 78.19 -31.90
C LEU A 471 -14.64 78.18 -32.77
N CYS A 472 -14.93 79.29 -33.44
CA CYS A 472 -16.03 79.40 -34.39
C CYS A 472 -15.59 78.76 -35.71
N ASP A 473 -15.63 77.42 -35.82
CA ASP A 473 -15.18 76.69 -37.01
C ASP A 473 -16.11 75.55 -37.46
N ASP A 474 -17.37 75.57 -36.99
CA ASP A 474 -18.38 74.53 -37.20
C ASP A 474 -17.95 73.15 -36.64
N VAL A 475 -17.01 73.12 -35.69
CA VAL A 475 -16.55 71.90 -35.00
C VAL A 475 -16.57 72.12 -33.49
N ASP A 476 -17.17 71.18 -32.75
CA ASP A 476 -17.14 71.12 -31.28
C ASP A 476 -15.69 70.88 -30.78
N ASN A 477 -14.97 71.97 -30.48
CA ASN A 477 -13.56 71.97 -30.10
C ASN A 477 -13.35 71.74 -28.60
N ASP A 478 -14.40 71.95 -27.80
CA ASP A 478 -14.40 71.68 -26.37
C ASP A 478 -15.24 70.46 -25.93
N CYS A 479 -15.71 69.70 -26.91
CA CYS A 479 -16.32 68.38 -26.78
C CYS A 479 -17.46 68.38 -25.77
N ASP A 480 -18.29 69.44 -25.77
CA ASP A 480 -19.41 69.60 -24.86
C ASP A 480 -20.76 69.14 -25.46
N GLY A 481 -20.74 68.74 -26.73
CA GLY A 481 -21.89 68.24 -27.48
C GLY A 481 -22.68 69.33 -28.21
N THR A 482 -22.23 70.59 -28.16
CA THR A 482 -22.72 71.68 -28.99
C THR A 482 -21.60 72.23 -29.88
N THR A 483 -21.94 73.00 -30.92
CA THR A 483 -20.96 73.53 -31.87
C THR A 483 -21.03 75.04 -31.87
N ASP A 484 -19.88 75.70 -31.73
CA ASP A 484 -19.69 77.16 -31.73
C ASP A 484 -20.54 77.91 -30.66
N GLU A 485 -20.88 77.28 -29.55
CA GLU A 485 -21.79 77.78 -28.51
C GLU A 485 -21.24 79.00 -27.73
N GLY A 486 -19.95 79.28 -27.86
CA GLY A 486 -19.30 80.50 -27.38
C GLY A 486 -19.63 81.78 -28.17
N PHE A 487 -20.30 81.69 -29.32
CA PHE A 487 -20.52 82.80 -30.27
C PHE A 487 -22.01 83.18 -30.40
N GLN A 488 -22.48 83.97 -29.44
CA GLN A 488 -23.91 84.22 -29.16
C GLN A 488 -24.77 84.80 -30.30
N ASP A 489 -24.15 85.44 -31.29
CA ASP A 489 -24.84 86.13 -32.40
C ASP A 489 -24.58 85.45 -33.76
N LEU A 490 -24.00 84.24 -33.78
CA LEU A 490 -23.70 83.51 -35.01
C LEU A 490 -24.99 83.17 -35.79
N GLY A 491 -25.08 83.61 -37.04
CA GLY A 491 -26.25 83.45 -37.89
C GLY A 491 -27.29 84.58 -37.82
N ASP A 492 -27.12 85.57 -36.95
CA ASP A 492 -27.99 86.75 -36.92
C ASP A 492 -27.72 87.70 -38.10
N PRO A 493 -28.71 88.49 -38.55
CA PRO A 493 -28.51 89.46 -39.63
C PRO A 493 -27.62 90.63 -39.18
N CYS A 494 -26.77 91.12 -40.07
CA CYS A 494 -25.88 92.25 -39.82
C CYS A 494 -25.77 93.18 -41.04
N ASP A 495 -25.29 94.39 -40.77
CA ASP A 495 -25.04 95.48 -41.72
C ASP A 495 -23.53 95.76 -41.64
N GLY A 496 -22.83 95.76 -42.76
CA GLY A 496 -21.38 95.93 -42.84
C GLY A 496 -20.87 97.31 -42.40
N ASP A 497 -19.59 97.58 -42.68
CA ASP A 497 -18.94 98.88 -42.43
C ASP A 497 -18.95 99.79 -43.69
N ASP A 498 -19.84 99.52 -44.64
CA ASP A 498 -20.13 100.32 -45.83
C ASP A 498 -21.08 101.49 -45.51
N GLN A 499 -21.30 102.35 -46.51
CA GLN A 499 -22.06 103.61 -46.37
C GLN A 499 -23.48 103.53 -46.91
N ASP A 500 -23.83 102.41 -47.53
CA ASP A 500 -25.20 102.01 -47.84
C ASP A 500 -25.94 101.65 -46.54
N LEU A 501 -27.26 101.75 -46.53
CA LEU A 501 -28.10 101.66 -45.33
C LEU A 501 -28.92 100.35 -45.33
N CYS A 502 -28.39 99.29 -45.95
CA CYS A 502 -29.13 98.09 -46.33
C CYS A 502 -28.61 96.84 -45.60
N VAL A 503 -29.41 96.32 -44.64
CA VAL A 503 -29.05 95.14 -43.84
C VAL A 503 -29.15 93.84 -44.68
N ASN A 504 -28.07 93.45 -45.35
CA ASN A 504 -28.04 92.28 -46.25
C ASN A 504 -26.98 91.21 -45.89
N GLY A 505 -26.20 91.42 -44.82
CA GLY A 505 -25.21 90.46 -44.32
C GLY A 505 -25.74 89.49 -43.27
N THR A 506 -24.97 88.43 -43.00
CA THR A 506 -25.18 87.53 -41.85
C THR A 506 -23.89 87.38 -41.05
N ILE A 507 -24.02 87.32 -39.74
CA ILE A 507 -22.87 87.12 -38.85
C ILE A 507 -22.34 85.70 -39.06
N ALA A 508 -21.12 85.61 -39.58
CA ALA A 508 -20.39 84.38 -39.83
C ALA A 508 -19.10 84.32 -39.01
N CYS A 509 -18.49 83.15 -38.92
CA CYS A 509 -17.19 83.02 -38.28
C CYS A 509 -16.13 83.83 -39.02
N SER A 510 -15.34 84.62 -38.29
CA SER A 510 -14.20 85.32 -38.89
C SER A 510 -13.18 84.32 -39.42
N ALA A 511 -12.38 84.72 -40.40
CA ALA A 511 -11.28 83.89 -40.94
C ALA A 511 -10.22 83.48 -39.89
N SER A 512 -10.28 84.04 -38.68
CA SER A 512 -9.41 83.68 -37.56
C SER A 512 -10.01 82.64 -36.60
N PHE A 513 -11.29 82.30 -36.79
CA PHE A 513 -12.09 81.36 -35.99
C PHE A 513 -12.20 81.73 -34.49
N LYS A 514 -11.77 82.93 -34.09
CA LYS A 514 -11.79 83.40 -32.67
C LYS A 514 -12.79 84.50 -32.39
N SER A 515 -13.53 84.92 -33.41
CA SER A 515 -14.58 85.94 -33.34
C SER A 515 -15.52 85.76 -34.51
N THR A 516 -16.68 86.40 -34.45
CA THR A 516 -17.59 86.52 -35.59
C THR A 516 -17.30 87.80 -36.39
N THR A 517 -17.74 87.84 -37.64
CA THR A 517 -17.69 88.99 -38.56
C THR A 517 -18.98 89.04 -39.36
N CYS A 518 -19.36 90.22 -39.84
CA CYS A 518 -20.43 90.30 -40.83
C CYS A 518 -19.89 89.82 -42.18
N ASP A 519 -20.51 88.79 -42.77
CA ASP A 519 -20.25 88.35 -44.13
C ASP A 519 -21.37 88.88 -45.03
N GLU A 520 -21.00 89.79 -45.92
CA GLU A 520 -21.94 90.57 -46.74
C GLU A 520 -21.56 90.46 -48.23
N PRO A 521 -22.51 90.06 -49.10
CA PRO A 521 -22.22 89.78 -50.51
C PRO A 521 -22.24 91.02 -51.43
N GLY A 522 -21.41 92.04 -51.18
CA GLY A 522 -21.09 93.13 -52.15
C GLY A 522 -22.27 94.04 -52.57
N PRO A 523 -22.00 95.12 -53.34
CA PRO A 523 -22.99 96.17 -53.62
C PRO A 523 -24.16 95.61 -54.44
N GLY A 524 -25.34 96.21 -54.22
CA GLY A 524 -26.68 95.75 -54.57
C GLY A 524 -26.94 95.33 -56.02
N ILE A 525 -28.15 94.85 -56.25
CA ILE A 525 -28.60 94.30 -57.54
C ILE A 525 -29.14 95.40 -58.44
N LEU A 526 -28.94 95.31 -59.76
CA LEU A 526 -29.41 96.29 -60.77
C LEU A 526 -30.82 96.85 -60.48
N GLU A 527 -30.93 98.18 -60.49
CA GLU A 527 -32.13 98.97 -60.23
C GLU A 527 -33.45 98.40 -60.80
N THR A 528 -34.46 98.34 -59.94
CA THR A 528 -35.86 98.13 -60.31
C THR A 528 -36.62 99.45 -60.16
N CYS A 529 -37.60 99.72 -61.03
CA CYS A 529 -38.45 100.91 -60.86
C CYS A 529 -39.46 100.75 -59.72
N ASP A 530 -39.02 100.84 -58.46
CA ASP A 530 -39.86 100.73 -57.26
C ASP A 530 -39.67 101.86 -56.26
N GLY A 531 -38.71 102.76 -56.50
CA GLY A 531 -38.47 103.96 -55.72
C GLY A 531 -37.57 103.74 -54.51
N ASP A 532 -36.98 102.54 -54.39
CA ASP A 532 -35.87 102.23 -53.52
C ASP A 532 -34.56 102.22 -54.34
N ASP A 533 -33.41 102.35 -53.67
CA ASP A 533 -32.06 102.32 -54.28
C ASP A 533 -31.55 100.87 -54.16
N ASP A 534 -31.84 100.05 -55.17
CA ASP A 534 -31.64 98.59 -55.18
C ASP A 534 -30.17 98.20 -55.40
N ASP A 535 -29.42 99.02 -56.14
CA ASP A 535 -28.00 98.83 -56.46
C ASP A 535 -27.05 99.71 -55.62
N CYS A 536 -27.63 100.53 -54.75
CA CYS A 536 -26.99 101.26 -53.67
C CYS A 536 -25.95 102.28 -54.16
N ASP A 537 -26.28 103.02 -55.23
CA ASP A 537 -25.40 104.02 -55.86
C ASP A 537 -25.71 105.50 -55.47
N GLU A 538 -26.67 105.70 -54.56
CA GLU A 538 -27.23 106.98 -54.07
C GLU A 538 -28.18 107.70 -55.05
N GLU A 539 -28.37 107.18 -56.27
CA GLU A 539 -29.48 107.56 -57.12
C GLU A 539 -30.65 106.56 -56.91
N VAL A 540 -31.84 106.89 -57.40
CA VAL A 540 -33.02 106.03 -57.24
C VAL A 540 -33.64 105.84 -58.62
N ASP A 541 -33.87 104.57 -58.98
CA ASP A 541 -34.43 104.15 -60.26
C ASP A 541 -33.63 104.69 -61.48
N GLU A 542 -32.30 104.75 -61.40
CA GLU A 542 -31.44 105.23 -62.49
C GLU A 542 -31.10 104.13 -63.50
N GLY A 543 -31.27 104.45 -64.78
CA GLY A 543 -31.08 103.47 -65.82
C GLY A 543 -31.86 103.78 -67.07
N THR A 544 -31.88 102.82 -67.99
CA THR A 544 -32.70 102.93 -69.19
C THR A 544 -34.10 102.38 -68.89
N ASN A 545 -35.13 102.96 -69.51
CA ASN A 545 -36.51 102.46 -69.42
C ASN A 545 -36.64 100.95 -69.71
N GLU A 546 -35.81 100.42 -70.60
CA GLU A 546 -35.79 98.99 -70.90
C GLU A 546 -35.25 98.14 -69.72
N SER A 547 -34.28 98.67 -68.97
CA SER A 547 -33.72 98.03 -67.77
C SER A 547 -34.71 98.05 -66.61
N LEU A 548 -35.27 99.24 -66.32
CA LEU A 548 -36.09 99.49 -65.13
C LEU A 548 -37.53 98.96 -65.25
N CYS A 549 -38.09 98.99 -66.47
CA CYS A 549 -39.50 98.67 -66.74
C CYS A 549 -39.69 97.49 -67.71
N GLY A 550 -38.60 96.88 -68.18
CA GLY A 550 -38.64 95.78 -69.15
C GLY A 550 -39.20 96.15 -70.53
N SER A 551 -39.45 97.44 -70.81
CA SER A 551 -40.06 97.91 -72.06
C SER A 551 -39.69 99.36 -72.36
N THR A 552 -39.41 99.67 -73.63
CA THR A 552 -39.17 101.05 -74.09
C THR A 552 -40.44 101.90 -74.16
N ASP A 553 -41.63 101.32 -74.01
CA ASP A 553 -42.92 102.03 -74.07
C ASP A 553 -43.38 102.58 -72.69
N LEU A 554 -42.61 102.31 -71.64
CA LEU A 554 -42.81 102.80 -70.27
C LEU A 554 -41.65 103.72 -69.88
N GLU A 555 -41.89 104.74 -69.05
CA GLU A 555 -40.85 105.52 -68.37
C GLU A 555 -40.94 105.27 -66.86
N CYS A 556 -39.80 105.10 -66.19
CA CYS A 556 -39.78 105.04 -64.74
C CYS A 556 -39.93 106.45 -64.17
N LYS A 557 -40.95 106.66 -63.34
CA LYS A 557 -41.24 107.98 -62.77
C LYS A 557 -41.70 107.85 -61.32
N SER A 558 -40.77 108.12 -60.41
CA SER A 558 -41.00 108.02 -58.95
C SER A 558 -41.43 106.62 -58.51
N GLY A 559 -40.61 105.61 -58.80
CA GLY A 559 -40.82 104.22 -58.37
C GLY A 559 -41.97 103.48 -59.05
N VAL A 560 -42.45 103.99 -60.20
CA VAL A 560 -43.53 103.33 -60.97
C VAL A 560 -43.30 103.49 -62.46
N CYS A 561 -43.33 102.36 -63.18
CA CYS A 561 -43.32 102.32 -64.63
C CYS A 561 -44.63 102.82 -65.23
N VAL A 562 -44.61 103.99 -65.85
CA VAL A 562 -45.79 104.63 -66.46
C VAL A 562 -45.68 104.66 -67.98
N PRO A 563 -46.76 104.41 -68.75
CA PRO A 563 -46.72 104.46 -70.20
C PRO A 563 -46.34 105.85 -70.74
N ILE A 564 -45.42 105.88 -71.72
CA ILE A 564 -45.01 107.11 -72.39
C ILE A 564 -46.21 107.66 -73.17
N GLN A 565 -46.87 108.68 -72.64
CA GLN A 565 -48.08 109.25 -73.24
C GLN A 565 -47.75 110.06 -74.50
N ASN A 566 -47.81 109.40 -75.66
CA ASN A 566 -48.06 110.06 -76.93
C ASN A 566 -49.59 110.11 -77.11
N ASP A 567 -50.19 111.29 -76.88
CA ASP A 567 -51.64 111.54 -76.92
C ASP A 567 -52.33 110.92 -78.16
N GLN A 568 -53.04 109.80 -78.00
CA GLN A 568 -54.35 109.55 -78.63
C GLN A 568 -55.09 108.39 -77.92
N PRO A 569 -56.34 108.61 -77.45
CA PRO A 569 -57.09 107.65 -76.65
C PRO A 569 -58.06 106.79 -77.47
N GLY A 570 -58.28 105.57 -77.00
CA GLY A 570 -59.48 104.76 -77.30
C GLY A 570 -59.16 103.45 -78.02
N ASP A 571 -59.29 102.33 -77.32
CA ASP A 571 -60.55 101.59 -77.32
C ASP A 571 -60.52 100.46 -76.27
N LEU A 572 -61.60 100.36 -75.52
CA LEU A 572 -61.91 99.34 -74.53
C LEU A 572 -62.90 98.39 -75.20
N ASP A 573 -62.63 97.08 -75.22
CA ASP A 573 -63.73 96.09 -75.23
C ASP A 573 -63.24 94.75 -74.65
N SER A 574 -63.49 94.46 -73.36
CA SER A 574 -64.67 93.76 -72.78
C SER A 574 -64.87 92.31 -73.23
N GLY A 575 -65.04 91.41 -72.25
CA GLY A 575 -66.10 90.40 -72.37
C GLY A 575 -65.85 89.03 -71.70
N ASP A 576 -66.67 88.78 -70.68
CA ASP A 576 -67.24 87.48 -70.25
C ASP A 576 -66.42 86.52 -69.35
N THR A 577 -66.67 86.49 -68.03
CA THR A 577 -67.73 85.77 -67.23
C THR A 577 -67.30 84.34 -66.85
N ALA A 578 -67.66 83.70 -65.74
CA ALA A 578 -68.25 84.02 -64.44
C ALA A 578 -68.18 82.72 -63.57
N SER A 579 -68.31 82.87 -62.25
CA SER A 579 -68.94 81.92 -61.29
C SER A 579 -68.18 80.67 -60.78
N PHE A 580 -67.88 80.68 -59.46
CA PHE A 580 -68.06 79.66 -58.38
C PHE A 580 -68.61 78.23 -58.72
N PRO A 581 -68.56 77.21 -57.81
CA PRO A 581 -67.71 76.92 -56.62
C PRO A 581 -67.32 75.40 -56.45
N ASP A 582 -66.70 75.07 -55.30
CA ASP A 582 -66.91 73.88 -54.42
C ASP A 582 -66.56 72.41 -54.82
N VAL A 583 -66.01 71.72 -53.79
CA VAL A 583 -66.31 70.34 -53.32
C VAL A 583 -65.53 69.12 -53.87
N GLU A 584 -64.88 68.47 -52.89
CA GLU A 584 -64.71 67.04 -52.57
C GLU A 584 -64.05 65.99 -53.51
N ASP A 585 -63.36 65.10 -52.79
CA ASP A 585 -63.27 63.63 -52.94
C ASP A 585 -62.31 63.00 -53.97
N ASN A 586 -61.31 62.27 -53.42
CA ASN A 586 -61.11 60.79 -53.45
C ASN A 586 -61.35 60.07 -54.82
N PRO A 587 -60.70 58.91 -55.19
CA PRO A 587 -60.48 57.77 -54.29
C PRO A 587 -59.33 56.75 -54.53
N ARG A 588 -59.01 56.04 -53.43
CA ARG A 588 -58.89 54.58 -53.19
C ARG A 588 -58.05 53.63 -54.08
N ASN A 589 -57.38 52.68 -53.41
CA ASN A 589 -57.51 51.19 -53.46
C ASN A 589 -56.12 50.51 -53.26
N ASP A 590 -55.87 49.39 -52.57
CA ASP A 590 -56.61 48.39 -51.75
C ASP A 590 -55.53 47.34 -51.24
N PRO A 591 -55.80 46.16 -50.60
CA PRO A 591 -55.60 45.94 -49.15
C PRO A 591 -55.01 44.54 -48.72
N ASP A 592 -55.33 44.14 -47.47
CA ASP A 592 -55.29 42.83 -46.74
C ASP A 592 -54.01 42.46 -45.96
N GLY A 593 -53.99 41.95 -44.70
CA GLY A 593 -54.97 41.45 -43.69
C GLY A 593 -54.15 40.51 -42.74
N GLY A 594 -54.17 40.55 -41.41
CA GLY A 594 -55.20 40.06 -40.48
C GLY A 594 -54.76 38.80 -39.65
N ALA A 595 -54.59 38.96 -38.32
CA ALA A 595 -55.02 38.09 -37.19
C ALA A 595 -54.45 36.66 -36.87
N THR A 596 -54.03 36.50 -35.59
CA THR A 596 -54.41 35.51 -34.52
C THR A 596 -53.96 34.03 -34.46
N ASP A 597 -53.68 33.61 -33.20
CA ASP A 597 -53.97 32.33 -32.49
C ASP A 597 -52.91 31.22 -32.22
N ASN A 598 -52.99 30.74 -30.96
CA ASN A 598 -52.30 29.69 -30.15
C ASN A 598 -52.62 28.22 -30.62
N PRO A 599 -52.32 27.08 -29.92
CA PRO A 599 -51.31 26.69 -28.88
C PRO A 599 -50.64 25.27 -29.11
N ALA A 600 -49.75 24.87 -28.17
CA ALA A 600 -49.41 23.55 -27.58
C ALA A 600 -49.54 22.20 -28.35
N ASP A 601 -48.52 21.30 -28.22
CA ASP A 601 -48.48 20.15 -27.27
C ASP A 601 -47.57 18.97 -27.74
N SER A 602 -46.99 18.28 -26.73
CA SER A 602 -46.76 16.82 -26.61
C SER A 602 -45.50 16.08 -27.13
N GLN A 603 -44.72 15.62 -26.14
CA GLN A 603 -44.36 14.22 -25.77
C GLN A 603 -43.33 13.34 -26.53
N GLY A 604 -42.35 12.86 -25.74
CA GLY A 604 -41.98 11.43 -25.53
C GLY A 604 -41.08 10.75 -26.58
N ALA A 605 -40.26 9.73 -26.29
CA ALA A 605 -39.78 9.06 -25.09
C ALA A 605 -38.72 8.01 -25.54
N ASP A 606 -37.66 7.88 -24.75
CA ASP A 606 -36.89 6.71 -24.30
C ASP A 606 -37.16 5.29 -24.89
N VAL A 607 -36.09 4.52 -25.20
CA VAL A 607 -35.99 3.03 -25.05
C VAL A 607 -34.52 2.57 -24.90
N GLN A 608 -34.35 1.64 -23.95
CA GLN A 608 -33.15 0.98 -23.40
C GLN A 608 -32.63 -0.25 -24.18
N ASP A 609 -31.46 -0.75 -23.74
CA ASP A 609 -31.09 -2.15 -23.39
C ASP A 609 -29.86 -2.84 -24.05
N GLN A 610 -29.09 -3.51 -23.17
CA GLN A 610 -27.78 -4.20 -23.31
C GLN A 610 -27.90 -5.67 -23.84
N PRO A 611 -27.00 -6.66 -23.54
CA PRO A 611 -25.52 -6.75 -23.36
C PRO A 611 -24.89 -7.94 -24.16
N SER A 612 -23.57 -8.20 -24.07
CA SER A 612 -22.99 -9.57 -24.17
C SER A 612 -21.56 -9.68 -23.62
N ASN A 613 -21.34 -10.70 -22.78
CA ASN A 613 -20.08 -11.28 -22.30
C ASN A 613 -19.59 -12.41 -23.25
N ASP A 614 -18.28 -12.69 -23.28
CA ASP A 614 -17.66 -14.02 -22.97
C ASP A 614 -16.18 -14.12 -23.45
N ASP A 615 -15.27 -14.20 -22.47
CA ASP A 615 -14.36 -15.32 -22.10
C ASP A 615 -13.28 -15.96 -23.02
N THR A 616 -12.24 -16.47 -22.33
CA THR A 616 -11.23 -17.53 -22.63
C THR A 616 -9.75 -17.19 -22.94
N GLY A 617 -8.85 -17.91 -22.24
CA GLY A 617 -7.40 -17.94 -22.42
C GLY A 617 -6.82 -19.28 -22.89
N ALA A 618 -5.50 -19.46 -22.68
CA ALA A 618 -4.63 -20.66 -22.71
C ALA A 618 -3.61 -20.85 -23.87
N GLY A 619 -2.33 -21.02 -23.49
CA GLY A 619 -1.45 -22.15 -23.85
C GLY A 619 -0.63 -22.15 -25.16
N GLY A 620 0.69 -22.38 -25.06
CA GLY A 620 1.55 -22.67 -26.22
C GLY A 620 3.00 -23.08 -25.88
N ASP A 621 3.21 -24.39 -25.77
CA ASP A 621 4.46 -25.15 -25.61
C ASP A 621 5.31 -25.20 -26.91
N SER A 622 6.65 -25.30 -26.81
CA SER A 622 7.49 -25.77 -27.92
C SER A 622 8.80 -26.41 -27.47
N ASP A 623 8.79 -27.74 -27.51
CA ASP A 623 9.87 -28.69 -27.35
C ASP A 623 10.57 -28.95 -28.70
N VAL A 624 11.92 -28.90 -28.77
CA VAL A 624 12.70 -29.36 -29.94
C VAL A 624 14.08 -29.92 -29.54
N GLY A 625 14.29 -31.22 -29.79
CA GLY A 625 15.49 -31.68 -30.51
C GLY A 625 16.48 -32.62 -29.80
N ALA A 626 16.34 -33.92 -30.05
CA ALA A 626 17.30 -34.96 -29.70
C ALA A 626 18.46 -35.11 -30.73
N GLY A 627 19.69 -35.26 -30.21
CA GLY A 627 20.72 -36.28 -30.50
C GLY A 627 21.39 -36.42 -31.89
N VAL A 628 22.74 -36.45 -31.92
CA VAL A 628 23.58 -37.30 -32.80
C VAL A 628 24.97 -37.57 -32.17
N ASP A 629 25.31 -38.85 -32.00
CA ASP A 629 26.63 -39.46 -31.71
C ASP A 629 27.59 -39.45 -32.91
N VAL A 630 28.92 -39.49 -32.71
CA VAL A 630 29.82 -40.47 -33.39
C VAL A 630 31.30 -40.48 -32.92
N ASN A 631 31.81 -41.72 -32.73
CA ASN A 631 33.18 -42.26 -32.90
C ASN A 631 34.26 -41.95 -31.84
N GLY A 632 35.07 -42.89 -31.31
CA GLY A 632 35.36 -44.29 -31.67
C GLY A 632 36.89 -44.53 -31.71
N GLY A 633 37.40 -45.56 -31.02
CA GLY A 633 38.67 -46.23 -31.35
C GLY A 633 39.85 -46.06 -30.36
N GLY A 634 40.29 -47.18 -29.76
CA GLY A 634 41.51 -47.29 -28.96
C GLY A 634 42.80 -47.61 -29.76
N PRO A 635 43.78 -48.31 -29.13
CA PRO A 635 45.18 -47.90 -28.83
C PRO A 635 46.19 -48.34 -29.93
N PRO A 636 47.54 -48.09 -29.92
CA PRO A 636 48.47 -48.22 -28.78
C PRO A 636 49.80 -47.40 -28.79
N THR A 637 50.65 -47.72 -27.79
CA THR A 637 52.13 -47.67 -27.74
C THR A 637 52.81 -46.62 -26.85
N SER A 638 53.79 -47.15 -26.12
CA SER A 638 54.62 -46.59 -25.07
C SER A 638 55.78 -45.73 -25.57
N GLY A 639 56.07 -44.64 -24.87
CA GLY A 639 57.33 -43.89 -24.93
C GLY A 639 57.65 -43.28 -23.56
N PHE A 640 58.90 -43.44 -23.11
CA PHE A 640 59.42 -43.03 -21.81
C PHE A 640 60.35 -41.84 -22.04
N ASP A 641 60.14 -40.70 -21.38
CA ASP A 641 61.17 -39.67 -21.21
C ASP A 641 60.93 -38.87 -19.92
N THR A 642 62.03 -38.50 -19.27
CA THR A 642 62.09 -37.83 -17.97
C THR A 642 62.89 -36.53 -18.11
N THR A 643 62.28 -35.40 -17.78
CA THR A 643 63.01 -34.17 -17.42
C THR A 643 62.37 -33.49 -16.21
N ALA A 644 63.22 -33.15 -15.24
CA ALA A 644 62.86 -32.55 -13.96
C ALA A 644 62.56 -31.05 -14.09
N GLY A 645 61.45 -30.60 -13.50
CA GLY A 645 61.13 -29.19 -13.25
C GLY A 645 61.34 -28.85 -11.79
N THR A 646 62.00 -27.72 -11.54
CA THR A 646 62.42 -27.19 -10.25
C THR A 646 61.26 -26.59 -9.48
N ASP A 647 60.56 -27.38 -8.67
CA ASP A 647 59.74 -26.89 -7.54
C ASP A 647 59.55 -28.01 -6.52
N GLY A 648 60.38 -28.00 -5.47
CA GLY A 648 60.10 -28.47 -4.09
C GLY A 648 59.51 -29.86 -3.77
N GLY A 649 59.13 -30.69 -4.74
CA GLY A 649 58.42 -31.96 -4.52
C GLY A 649 59.32 -33.17 -4.69
N CYS A 650 59.36 -34.05 -3.69
CA CYS A 650 60.03 -35.35 -3.79
C CYS A 650 59.00 -36.41 -4.23
N GLY A 651 59.08 -36.90 -5.46
CA GLY A 651 58.19 -37.94 -6.00
C GLY A 651 58.91 -39.27 -6.24
N CYS A 652 58.56 -40.33 -5.50
CA CYS A 652 58.93 -41.71 -5.81
C CYS A 652 57.74 -42.41 -6.49
N ARG A 653 57.85 -42.78 -7.77
CA ARG A 653 56.81 -43.57 -8.48
C ARG A 653 57.25 -45.04 -8.52
N VAL A 654 56.44 -45.95 -7.96
CA VAL A 654 56.61 -47.41 -8.08
C VAL A 654 55.44 -47.94 -8.92
N THR A 655 55.73 -48.55 -10.06
CA THR A 655 54.73 -49.18 -10.92
C THR A 655 54.97 -50.70 -10.94
N GLU A 656 54.19 -51.47 -10.18
CA GLU A 656 53.93 -52.87 -10.49
C GLU A 656 52.49 -53.22 -10.09
N ARG A 657 51.82 -53.96 -10.98
CA ARG A 657 50.37 -54.17 -11.05
C ARG A 657 50.12 -55.66 -10.89
N GLU A 658 49.78 -56.13 -9.69
CA GLU A 658 49.15 -57.45 -9.49
C GLU A 658 48.05 -57.37 -8.42
N HIS A 659 46.98 -58.10 -8.69
CA HIS A 659 45.66 -58.07 -8.07
C HIS A 659 45.65 -58.25 -6.55
N LEU A 660 45.02 -57.32 -5.83
CA LEU A 660 44.52 -57.53 -4.46
C LEU A 660 43.00 -57.39 -4.44
N THR A 661 42.32 -58.38 -3.86
CA THR A 661 40.87 -58.46 -3.68
C THR A 661 40.35 -57.45 -2.63
N PRO A 662 39.04 -57.13 -2.60
CA PRO A 662 38.48 -55.94 -1.92
C PRO A 662 38.57 -55.90 -0.39
N GLY A 663 39.27 -56.86 0.24
CA GLY A 663 39.51 -56.88 1.69
C GLY A 663 40.79 -56.19 2.16
N ALA A 664 41.66 -55.73 1.25
CA ALA A 664 42.98 -55.18 1.60
C ALA A 664 43.09 -53.64 1.48
N VAL A 665 42.06 -52.95 0.97
CA VAL A 665 42.05 -51.48 0.83
C VAL A 665 41.47 -50.77 2.05
N LEU A 666 40.77 -51.48 2.94
CA LEU A 666 40.13 -50.90 4.13
C LEU A 666 41.05 -50.74 5.36
N MET A 667 42.32 -51.17 5.31
CA MET A 667 43.27 -51.06 6.43
C MET A 667 44.27 -49.90 6.33
N LEU A 668 44.26 -49.11 5.26
CA LEU A 668 45.25 -48.04 5.04
C LEU A 668 44.71 -46.60 5.18
N VAL A 669 43.42 -46.42 5.51
CA VAL A 669 42.84 -45.09 5.82
C VAL A 669 42.21 -45.03 7.22
N GLY A 670 42.04 -46.16 7.91
CA GLY A 670 41.45 -46.24 9.25
C GLY A 670 42.45 -46.26 10.40
N LEU A 671 43.34 -45.26 10.50
CA LEU A 671 44.26 -45.16 11.65
C LEU A 671 44.56 -43.71 12.06
N VAL A 672 43.51 -42.88 12.12
CA VAL A 672 43.40 -41.73 13.02
C VAL A 672 41.91 -41.67 13.44
N LEU A 673 41.64 -41.64 14.74
CA LEU A 673 40.34 -41.60 15.44
C LEU A 673 39.69 -42.96 15.79
N LEU A 674 40.01 -43.47 16.99
CA LEU A 674 39.04 -44.21 17.83
C LEU A 674 39.49 -44.33 19.29
N ARG A 675 38.84 -43.54 20.16
CA ARG A 675 38.30 -43.88 21.49
C ARG A 675 37.01 -43.04 21.57
N VAL A 676 35.82 -43.55 21.86
CA VAL A 676 35.37 -44.36 23.00
C VAL A 676 34.26 -45.32 22.55
N ARG A 677 34.11 -46.47 23.21
CA ARG A 677 33.12 -47.51 22.91
C ARG A 677 32.44 -47.99 24.20
N ALA A 678 31.10 -48.06 24.20
CA ALA A 678 30.24 -49.12 24.76
C ALA A 678 28.79 -48.59 24.83
N GLY A 679 27.69 -49.24 24.43
CA GLY A 679 27.35 -50.54 23.81
C GLY A 679 25.97 -50.33 23.13
N ARG A 680 25.19 -51.27 22.57
CA ARG A 680 25.23 -52.74 22.47
C ARG A 680 24.19 -53.11 21.37
N SER A 681 24.55 -53.98 20.44
CA SER A 681 23.72 -54.47 19.32
C SER A 681 22.83 -55.66 19.72
N ARG A 682 21.64 -55.79 19.10
CA ARG A 682 21.02 -57.03 18.54
C ARG A 682 19.70 -56.69 17.80
N ARG A 683 19.67 -56.73 16.46
CA ARG A 683 19.21 -57.82 15.54
C ARG A 683 17.71 -58.15 15.57
N GLY A 684 17.06 -57.98 14.41
CA GLY A 684 15.93 -58.81 14.00
C GLY A 684 15.10 -58.28 12.83
N GLU A 685 15.58 -58.40 11.59
CA GLU A 685 14.66 -58.59 10.43
C GLU A 685 14.00 -59.98 10.53
N PRO A 686 12.83 -60.18 9.91
CA PRO A 686 12.84 -60.71 8.54
C PRO A 686 11.76 -60.12 7.61
N GLY A 687 12.10 -59.94 6.33
CA GLY A 687 11.15 -59.67 5.25
C GLY A 687 11.80 -59.25 3.95
#